data_AF-A0A7J6G6Y5-F1
#
_entry.id   AF-A0A7J6G6Y5-F1
#
_cell.length_a   1.000
_cell.length_b   1.000
_cell.length_c   1.000
_cell.angle_alpha   90.00
_cell.angle_beta   90.00
_cell.angle_gamma   90.00
#
_symmetry.space_group_name_H-M   'P 1'
#
loop_
_entity.id
_entity.type
_entity.pdbx_description
1 polymer ?
#
loop_
_entity_poly.entity_id
_entity_poly.type
_entity_poly.pdbx_seq_one_letter_code
_entity_poly.pdbx_strand_id
1 'polypeptide(L)'
;MVLLYQSLSSSIFIYFSPFLSIKMEKSEFVVGKIRDGVRVYSVLYFVLFLGISVCGSYGDDDYRHPLSVIAIHKTQFALHISASIEAKPALLGLKGEDTQWVTVELEHPEPSSGDWVGVFSPANFNSSTCPPIDPDNWKIGKPYMCTAPIKFKYANNSNPNYANTGKSSLKFRLINQRADFSFALFSGGVSNPKLVAISNHISFANPKAPLYPRLALGKAWDEMTVTWTSGYNIDEAVPFVEWGLKGESKVRSPAGTLTYDRSSMCGEPARTVGWRDPGFTHTSFLKDLWPNSEYTYRLGHRLFNGTYIWSKKTFSFKGSPYPGQDSLQRIIVFGDMGKAERDGSNEYSIEPGSLNTTDQLVRDLKNYDIVFHIGDMAYADGYLAEWDQFTEQVEPIASTKPYMVASGNHERDWPDSGSFFTPLDSGGECGVVAETMYYVPAENRAKFWYSADYGMFKFCIADTEHDWRKGSEQYEWIEKCLASADRRKQPWLIFAAHRVLGYSSNSWYGGEGTFSEPEGKDDLQKLWQKYRVDIAFFGHVHNYERICPIYQSQCVNTEKSQYSGVQNGTIHVVVGGGGRSLSDYSSLIPVWSVYRDHDFGFVKLTAFNHSSLLFEYKKSRDGEVYDSFTIYREYKDVLACVHDSSLAHDQINLNADQPLSKIAILNCKLALNNNSSSIYAKIIDLQPKKGKNNNGIEEDAKWVSVTLKNSKPANDDWVGVFSPAKFDSSTCPPNGAKDSEVEKPYICSAPIKFQNANYSSKDYTTTGVATLKFRLINMRADFSFALFTGGFLNPKLVAISNTLPVFANPKAPLYPRLAIGKAWDEMTVTWTSGYNIDEAVPFVEWGLKGETQQRSPAGTLTYDRTSMCGAPARTVGWRHPGFIHTSFLKELWPNSQYTYRMGHRLYDGSYVWSKYYSFRASPYPGQDSLQRIIVFGDMGKAERDGSNDYGNTQPGSLNTTDQLVKDLKNYDIVFHIGDMAYADGYLSEWDQFIAQVSPIASAVPYMVASGNHERDWPNSGSFWDTSDSGGECGVPAETLYYVPAENRAKFWYSADYGMFKFCVADSEHDWRAGSEQYKWIEKCFASADRRKQPWLIFIAHRVLGYSSNAWYAQQGSFAEPEGRDDLQKLWQRYKVDIAFFGHVHNYERICPIYQNQCVNDEKSHYSGVVNGTIHVVTGGGGKSLAKFSSLTPTWSVFRDYDWGFVKLTAFNHSSLLFEYKKSRDGEVYDSFTIYREYKDVLACVHDGCEPTTLAA
;
A
#
# COMPACT_ATOMS: atom_id res chain seq x y z
N MET A 1 2.94 48.93 23.02
CA MET A 1 1.75 49.73 22.64
C MET A 1 1.66 49.70 21.12
N VAL A 2 0.61 49.10 20.55
CA VAL A 2 0.15 49.22 19.14
C VAL A 2 1.16 48.79 18.03
N LEU A 3 1.12 47.53 17.52
CA LEU A 3 0.45 47.05 16.27
C LEU A 3 1.10 47.57 14.96
N LEU A 4 1.33 46.83 13.84
CA LEU A 4 1.16 45.42 13.41
C LEU A 4 2.00 45.09 12.13
N TYR A 5 2.37 43.81 11.96
CA TYR A 5 2.39 42.97 10.72
C TYR A 5 3.49 42.98 9.61
N GLN A 6 3.92 41.72 9.30
CA GLN A 6 4.26 41.08 8.00
C GLN A 6 5.47 41.58 7.15
N SER A 7 6.17 40.74 6.35
CA SER A 7 6.31 39.26 6.31
C SER A 7 7.43 38.75 5.35
N LEU A 8 8.16 37.71 5.78
CA LEU A 8 8.65 36.52 5.02
C LEU A 8 9.63 36.57 3.81
N SER A 9 10.45 35.48 3.78
CA SER A 9 11.24 34.89 2.66
C SER A 9 12.58 35.56 2.28
N SER A 10 13.64 34.85 1.83
CA SER A 10 13.73 33.49 1.25
C SER A 10 15.07 32.75 1.53
N SER A 11 15.00 31.40 1.55
CA SER A 11 15.88 30.33 0.98
C SER A 11 17.37 30.57 0.57
N ILE A 12 18.28 29.58 0.40
CA ILE A 12 18.60 28.20 0.89
C ILE A 12 19.62 27.54 -0.10
N PHE A 13 20.78 27.07 0.39
CA PHE A 13 21.72 26.04 -0.19
C PHE A 13 22.43 26.33 -1.57
N ILE A 14 23.54 25.71 -2.07
CA ILE A 14 24.24 24.39 -1.93
C ILE A 14 25.80 24.49 -2.04
N TYR A 15 26.54 23.68 -1.23
CA TYR A 15 27.89 23.05 -1.35
C TYR A 15 29.07 23.59 -2.21
N PHE A 16 30.29 23.58 -1.61
CA PHE A 16 31.40 22.65 -1.96
C PHE A 16 32.47 22.59 -0.82
N SER A 17 33.18 21.46 -0.70
CA SER A 17 34.34 21.21 0.19
C SER A 17 35.60 21.00 -0.71
N PRO A 18 36.89 21.12 -0.29
CA PRO A 18 37.45 20.53 0.94
C PRO A 18 38.70 21.22 1.60
N PHE A 19 39.19 20.59 2.69
CA PHE A 19 40.58 20.55 3.22
C PHE A 19 41.22 21.73 4.03
N LEU A 20 41.65 21.36 5.25
CA LEU A 20 42.91 21.70 5.96
C LEU A 20 43.09 23.00 6.79
N SER A 21 43.43 22.79 8.08
CA SER A 21 44.45 23.49 8.90
C SER A 21 44.26 24.89 9.55
N ILE A 22 44.31 24.86 10.91
CA ILE A 22 45.28 25.56 11.79
C ILE A 22 45.03 27.04 12.28
N LYS A 23 44.87 27.14 13.63
CA LYS A 23 45.35 28.17 14.62
C LYS A 23 44.77 29.60 14.73
N MET A 24 44.55 29.96 16.03
CA MET A 24 44.87 31.25 16.71
C MET A 24 44.06 32.51 16.29
N GLU A 25 43.83 33.56 17.11
CA GLU A 25 44.03 33.82 18.55
C GLU A 25 43.15 35.01 19.03
N LYS A 26 42.74 35.00 20.31
CA LYS A 26 42.63 36.13 21.28
C LYS A 26 41.74 37.40 21.09
N SER A 27 41.43 37.96 22.29
CA SER A 27 41.30 39.39 22.67
C SER A 27 39.95 40.09 22.40
N GLU A 28 39.43 41.02 23.24
CA GLU A 28 39.68 41.40 24.65
C GLU A 28 38.53 42.32 25.18
N PHE A 29 38.76 43.01 26.33
CA PHE A 29 38.03 44.18 26.88
C PHE A 29 36.77 43.91 27.76
N VAL A 30 36.49 44.63 28.87
CA VAL A 30 37.05 45.89 29.46
C VAL A 30 37.28 45.76 31.00
N VAL A 31 38.16 46.57 31.58
CA VAL A 31 38.46 46.69 33.03
C VAL A 31 37.77 47.90 33.70
N GLY A 32 37.36 47.78 34.98
CA GLY A 32 36.95 48.92 35.83
C GLY A 32 37.14 48.66 37.34
N LYS A 33 37.89 49.52 38.05
CA LYS A 33 38.24 49.41 39.50
C LYS A 33 37.25 50.14 40.42
N ILE A 34 37.27 49.83 41.74
CA ILE A 34 37.49 50.80 42.85
C ILE A 34 37.67 50.12 44.25
N ARG A 35 38.82 50.40 44.91
CA ARG A 35 39.16 50.60 46.36
C ARG A 35 38.60 49.68 47.48
N ASP A 36 39.47 49.01 48.25
CA ASP A 36 40.04 49.37 49.60
C ASP A 36 39.08 49.05 50.80
N GLY A 37 39.42 48.31 51.87
CA GLY A 37 40.63 47.55 52.29
C GLY A 37 40.54 47.01 53.76
N VAL A 38 41.65 46.46 54.32
CA VAL A 38 41.95 46.22 55.78
C VAL A 38 41.19 45.02 56.47
N ARG A 39 41.78 43.91 57.01
CA ARG A 39 42.84 43.59 58.03
C ARG A 39 42.35 43.60 59.52
N VAL A 40 42.61 42.67 60.48
CA VAL A 40 43.13 41.25 60.62
C VAL A 40 42.61 40.66 61.99
N TYR A 41 42.84 39.36 62.27
CA TYR A 41 42.74 38.60 63.56
C TYR A 41 41.36 38.00 63.92
N SER A 42 41.13 36.69 64.17
CA SER A 42 41.85 35.56 64.81
C SER A 42 41.71 35.46 66.35
N VAL A 43 41.28 34.28 66.88
CA VAL A 43 41.81 33.52 68.06
C VAL A 43 40.76 32.68 68.85
N LEU A 44 40.87 31.35 68.69
CA LEU A 44 40.78 30.20 69.66
C LEU A 44 39.57 29.89 70.61
N TYR A 45 39.18 28.59 70.56
CA TYR A 45 38.91 27.61 71.68
C TYR A 45 37.62 27.69 72.53
N PHE A 46 37.08 26.64 73.19
CA PHE A 46 37.02 25.14 73.05
C PHE A 46 36.13 24.58 74.21
N VAL A 47 35.67 23.30 74.15
CA VAL A 47 35.21 22.39 75.27
C VAL A 47 33.70 22.29 75.66
N LEU A 48 33.11 21.10 75.39
CA LEU A 48 32.11 20.24 76.09
C LEU A 48 30.88 20.85 76.86
N PHE A 49 29.66 20.28 76.76
CA PHE A 49 29.25 18.94 77.28
C PHE A 49 27.95 18.34 76.66
N LEU A 50 27.65 17.06 76.96
CA LEU A 50 26.58 16.20 76.36
C LEU A 50 25.13 16.46 76.87
N GLY A 51 24.12 16.06 76.07
CA GLY A 51 22.77 15.76 76.59
C GLY A 51 21.59 15.43 75.63
N ILE A 52 21.49 14.17 75.15
CA ILE A 52 20.24 13.39 74.90
C ILE A 52 19.36 13.64 73.63
N SER A 53 18.94 12.50 73.02
CA SER A 53 17.77 12.21 72.13
C SER A 53 17.76 12.47 70.60
N VAL A 54 18.10 11.40 69.86
CA VAL A 54 17.33 10.73 68.78
C VAL A 54 16.38 11.55 67.89
N CYS A 55 16.75 11.74 66.60
CA CYS A 55 16.12 11.19 65.37
C CYS A 55 16.46 12.08 64.14
N GLY A 56 16.77 11.48 62.98
CA GLY A 56 16.92 12.22 61.70
C GLY A 56 18.09 11.75 60.83
N SER A 57 17.85 11.61 59.53
CA SER A 57 18.77 11.14 58.49
C SER A 57 19.28 12.28 57.58
N TYR A 58 20.24 11.94 56.68
CA TYR A 58 20.78 12.71 55.54
C TYR A 58 21.88 13.78 55.79
N GLY A 59 22.80 13.89 54.82
CA GLY A 59 23.94 14.81 54.77
C GLY A 59 25.26 14.14 55.22
N ASP A 60 25.97 13.38 54.39
CA ASP A 60 26.72 13.75 53.17
C ASP A 60 28.02 14.52 53.50
N ASP A 61 29.16 13.86 53.29
CA ASP A 61 30.51 14.34 53.62
C ASP A 61 31.49 13.82 52.55
N ASP A 62 31.86 14.68 51.60
CA ASP A 62 32.60 14.32 50.38
C ASP A 62 34.13 14.54 50.52
N TYR A 63 34.89 13.92 49.60
CA TYR A 63 36.31 14.04 49.32
C TYR A 63 37.34 13.42 50.29
N ARG A 64 37.86 12.25 49.88
CA ARG A 64 39.31 12.05 49.75
C ARG A 64 39.76 11.31 48.48
N HIS A 65 40.32 12.11 47.57
CA HIS A 65 41.50 11.85 46.73
C HIS A 65 41.45 10.82 45.58
N PRO A 66 41.80 11.21 44.33
CA PRO A 66 41.96 10.28 43.21
C PRO A 66 43.27 9.47 43.28
N LEU A 67 43.30 8.36 42.53
CA LEU A 67 44.46 7.47 42.23
C LEU A 67 44.88 6.40 43.27
N SER A 68 43.99 5.86 44.12
CA SER A 68 44.38 4.76 45.03
C SER A 68 43.40 3.60 45.24
N VAL A 69 42.70 3.11 44.19
CA VAL A 69 42.16 1.73 44.17
C VAL A 69 42.33 1.09 42.79
N ILE A 70 43.54 0.64 42.46
CA ILE A 70 43.73 -0.39 41.42
C ILE A 70 43.57 -1.76 42.09
N ALA A 71 42.32 -2.18 42.28
CA ALA A 71 41.99 -3.52 42.73
C ALA A 71 41.99 -4.48 41.53
N ILE A 72 43.18 -4.84 41.03
CA ILE A 72 43.33 -5.90 40.02
C ILE A 72 43.01 -7.25 40.67
N HIS A 73 41.73 -7.58 40.73
CA HIS A 73 41.25 -8.94 40.92
C HIS A 73 41.43 -9.69 39.59
N LYS A 74 42.64 -10.20 39.36
CA LYS A 74 42.88 -11.19 38.28
C LYS A 74 42.06 -12.44 38.57
N THR A 75 41.42 -12.99 37.53
CA THR A 75 41.14 -14.43 37.43
C THR A 75 42.43 -15.16 37.79
N GLN A 76 42.43 -15.89 38.90
CA GLN A 76 43.56 -16.75 39.24
C GLN A 76 43.54 -17.93 38.28
N PHE A 77 44.56 -18.05 37.42
CA PHE A 77 44.81 -19.27 36.68
C PHE A 77 45.06 -20.39 37.70
N ALA A 78 44.12 -21.32 37.79
CA ALA A 78 44.18 -22.51 38.62
C ALA A 78 44.27 -23.75 37.71
N LEU A 79 45.03 -23.64 36.62
CA LEU A 79 45.22 -24.70 35.64
C LEU A 79 45.83 -25.91 36.33
N HIS A 80 45.00 -26.92 36.57
CA HIS A 80 45.38 -28.10 37.32
C HIS A 80 45.88 -29.18 36.36
N ILE A 81 47.14 -29.61 36.54
CA ILE A 81 47.86 -30.48 35.57
C ILE A 81 47.11 -31.79 35.28
N SER A 82 46.37 -32.30 36.26
CA SER A 82 45.57 -33.54 36.16
C SER A 82 44.06 -33.29 36.02
N ALA A 83 43.63 -32.06 35.72
CA ALA A 83 42.24 -31.79 35.35
C ALA A 83 42.08 -31.83 33.82
N SER A 84 40.98 -32.38 33.34
CA SER A 84 40.70 -32.53 31.90
C SER A 84 39.25 -32.19 31.58
N ILE A 85 39.04 -31.71 30.36
CA ILE A 85 37.72 -31.49 29.77
C ILE A 85 37.83 -31.76 28.26
N GLU A 86 36.91 -32.56 27.72
CA GLU A 86 36.92 -32.98 26.31
C GLU A 86 35.51 -32.91 25.72
N ALA A 87 35.38 -32.37 24.51
CA ALA A 87 34.11 -32.12 23.84
C ALA A 87 33.97 -32.98 22.57
N LYS A 88 32.90 -33.80 22.50
CA LYS A 88 32.66 -34.78 21.43
C LYS A 88 31.24 -34.62 20.84
N PRO A 89 31.07 -34.72 19.50
CA PRO A 89 32.12 -34.84 18.47
C PRO A 89 32.78 -33.50 18.13
N ALA A 90 33.98 -33.55 17.53
CA ALA A 90 34.75 -32.34 17.20
C ALA A 90 34.25 -31.56 15.97
N LEU A 91 33.47 -32.21 15.10
CA LEU A 91 32.92 -31.62 13.88
C LEU A 91 31.40 -31.82 13.85
N LEU A 92 30.66 -30.71 13.79
CA LEU A 92 29.21 -30.64 13.84
C LEU A 92 28.62 -30.38 12.45
N GLY A 93 27.33 -30.66 12.25
CA GLY A 93 26.62 -30.31 11.01
C GLY A 93 27.11 -31.04 9.76
N LEU A 94 27.65 -32.25 9.91
CA LEU A 94 28.22 -33.03 8.78
C LEU A 94 27.20 -33.38 7.68
N LYS A 95 25.90 -33.39 7.97
CA LYS A 95 24.82 -33.51 6.97
C LYS A 95 24.07 -32.18 6.82
N GLY A 96 24.75 -31.07 7.09
CA GLY A 96 24.23 -29.70 7.08
C GLY A 96 23.31 -29.35 8.25
N GLU A 97 23.30 -30.11 9.35
CA GLU A 97 22.59 -29.71 10.57
C GLU A 97 23.06 -28.35 11.08
N ASP A 98 22.09 -27.53 11.44
CA ASP A 98 22.20 -26.17 11.99
C ASP A 98 22.19 -26.18 13.53
N THR A 99 21.84 -27.31 14.15
CA THR A 99 21.91 -27.54 15.59
C THR A 99 22.40 -28.97 15.89
N GLN A 100 23.20 -29.17 16.93
CA GLN A 100 23.72 -30.50 17.28
C GLN A 100 24.04 -30.65 18.78
N TRP A 101 23.81 -31.86 19.31
CA TRP A 101 24.21 -32.23 20.67
C TRP A 101 25.71 -32.55 20.76
N VAL A 102 26.34 -32.01 21.79
CA VAL A 102 27.75 -32.20 22.17
C VAL A 102 27.78 -32.76 23.60
N THR A 103 28.54 -33.84 23.79
CA THR A 103 28.87 -34.37 25.12
C THR A 103 30.20 -33.78 25.57
N VAL A 104 30.24 -33.29 26.80
CA VAL A 104 31.44 -32.71 27.43
C VAL A 104 31.79 -33.55 28.65
N GLU A 105 32.86 -34.31 28.54
CA GLU A 105 33.40 -35.17 29.60
C GLU A 105 34.45 -34.37 30.37
N LEU A 106 34.39 -34.36 31.71
CA LEU A 106 35.33 -33.62 32.53
C LEU A 106 35.76 -34.39 33.79
N GLU A 107 37.00 -34.15 34.21
CA GLU A 107 37.60 -34.67 35.42
C GLU A 107 38.37 -33.56 36.15
N HIS A 108 38.05 -33.33 37.42
CA HIS A 108 38.70 -32.35 38.28
C HIS A 108 39.12 -33.03 39.61
N PRO A 109 40.42 -33.08 39.95
CA PRO A 109 40.89 -33.72 41.18
C PRO A 109 40.53 -32.99 42.48
N GLU A 110 40.22 -31.69 42.43
CA GLU A 110 39.81 -30.87 43.59
C GLU A 110 38.39 -30.30 43.41
N PRO A 111 37.36 -31.15 43.21
CA PRO A 111 36.06 -30.71 42.75
C PRO A 111 35.28 -29.91 43.80
N SER A 112 34.58 -28.87 43.35
CA SER A 112 33.64 -28.10 44.17
C SER A 112 32.20 -28.23 43.65
N SER A 113 31.22 -28.13 44.54
CA SER A 113 29.82 -27.94 44.14
C SER A 113 29.58 -26.63 43.37
N GLY A 114 30.51 -25.67 43.49
CA GLY A 114 30.53 -24.43 42.71
C GLY A 114 31.29 -24.51 41.39
N ASP A 115 31.77 -25.67 40.95
CA ASP A 115 32.42 -25.81 39.65
C ASP A 115 31.39 -25.75 38.50
N TRP A 116 31.77 -25.15 37.38
CA TRP A 116 30.88 -24.95 36.25
C TRP A 116 31.65 -24.93 34.91
N VAL A 117 30.96 -25.29 33.83
CA VAL A 117 31.48 -25.32 32.46
C VAL A 117 30.81 -24.22 31.64
N GLY A 118 31.62 -23.31 31.10
CA GLY A 118 31.20 -22.30 30.12
C GLY A 118 31.41 -22.74 28.68
N VAL A 119 30.50 -22.36 27.80
CA VAL A 119 30.59 -22.53 26.34
C VAL A 119 31.00 -21.19 25.72
N PHE A 120 32.11 -21.14 24.97
CA PHE A 120 32.62 -19.92 24.37
C PHE A 120 32.68 -20.05 22.85
N SER A 121 32.25 -19.00 22.14
CA SER A 121 32.42 -18.87 20.68
C SER A 121 32.69 -17.40 20.33
N PRO A 122 33.87 -17.04 19.79
CA PRO A 122 34.94 -17.93 19.30
C PRO A 122 35.58 -18.80 20.39
N ALA A 123 36.21 -19.91 19.97
CA ALA A 123 36.87 -20.84 20.89
C ALA A 123 38.09 -20.23 21.60
N ASN A 124 38.71 -19.21 21.02
CA ASN A 124 39.79 -18.45 21.65
C ASN A 124 39.20 -17.29 22.48
N PHE A 125 38.90 -17.54 23.75
CA PHE A 125 38.24 -16.60 24.66
C PHE A 125 39.20 -16.01 25.71
N ASN A 126 38.91 -14.80 26.20
CA ASN A 126 39.67 -14.17 27.28
C ASN A 126 39.01 -14.44 28.64
N SER A 127 39.57 -15.36 29.42
CA SER A 127 39.13 -15.74 30.77
C SER A 127 39.44 -14.71 31.87
N SER A 128 40.09 -13.59 31.53
CA SER A 128 40.38 -12.51 32.49
C SER A 128 39.10 -11.89 33.04
N THR A 129 39.14 -11.42 34.29
CA THR A 129 38.05 -10.69 34.91
C THR A 129 37.94 -9.31 34.27
N CYS A 130 36.77 -8.99 33.73
CA CYS A 130 36.40 -7.64 33.30
C CYS A 130 35.20 -7.20 34.15
N PRO A 131 35.43 -6.49 35.28
CA PRO A 131 34.34 -5.90 36.05
C PRO A 131 33.62 -4.81 35.23
N PRO A 132 32.37 -4.47 35.57
CA PRO A 132 31.66 -3.36 34.94
C PRO A 132 32.41 -2.04 35.13
N ILE A 133 32.31 -1.12 34.16
CA ILE A 133 32.95 0.20 34.25
C ILE A 133 32.22 1.05 35.30
N ASP A 134 30.89 0.98 35.30
CA ASP A 134 30.04 1.53 36.34
C ASP A 134 29.56 0.38 37.29
N PRO A 135 29.98 0.37 38.57
CA PRO A 135 29.54 -0.65 39.54
C PRO A 135 28.02 -0.71 39.75
N ASP A 136 27.30 0.38 39.48
CA ASP A 136 25.84 0.48 39.63
C ASP A 136 25.09 0.03 38.36
N ASN A 137 25.80 -0.32 37.27
CA ASN A 137 25.22 -0.86 36.05
C ASN A 137 24.76 -2.32 36.23
N TRP A 138 23.50 -2.47 36.62
CA TRP A 138 22.83 -3.75 36.90
C TRP A 138 22.68 -4.69 35.69
N LYS A 139 22.87 -4.20 34.44
CA LYS A 139 22.79 -5.03 33.22
C LYS A 139 23.97 -5.98 33.07
N ILE A 140 25.09 -5.71 33.73
CA ILE A 140 26.28 -6.56 33.62
C ILE A 140 26.13 -7.74 34.59
N GLY A 141 25.58 -8.83 34.05
CA GLY A 141 25.42 -10.09 34.76
C GLY A 141 26.75 -10.79 35.05
N LYS A 142 26.76 -11.61 36.11
CA LYS A 142 27.86 -12.54 36.39
C LYS A 142 27.73 -13.78 35.47
N PRO A 143 28.82 -14.36 34.96
CA PRO A 143 30.22 -14.12 35.34
C PRO A 143 30.89 -12.93 34.63
N TYR A 144 31.66 -12.13 35.39
CA TYR A 144 32.40 -10.95 34.92
C TYR A 144 33.69 -11.30 34.16
N MET A 145 33.57 -11.84 32.94
CA MET A 145 34.72 -12.17 32.08
C MET A 145 34.83 -11.24 30.88
N CYS A 146 36.05 -11.02 30.41
CA CYS A 146 36.35 -10.22 29.22
C CYS A 146 35.86 -10.87 27.90
N THR A 147 35.38 -12.11 27.95
CA THR A 147 34.58 -12.74 26.89
C THR A 147 33.40 -13.43 27.56
N ALA A 148 32.19 -12.98 27.26
CA ALA A 148 30.97 -13.65 27.71
C ALA A 148 30.89 -15.08 27.11
N PRO A 149 30.65 -16.13 27.92
CA PRO A 149 30.22 -17.42 27.40
C PRO A 149 28.83 -17.26 26.76
N ILE A 150 28.53 -18.05 25.73
CA ILE A 150 27.17 -18.14 25.17
C ILE A 150 26.20 -18.66 26.24
N LYS A 151 26.65 -19.65 27.02
CA LYS A 151 25.88 -20.31 28.08
C LYS A 151 26.78 -21.15 28.97
N PHE A 152 26.26 -21.64 30.10
CA PHE A 152 27.02 -22.44 31.05
C PHE A 152 26.16 -23.43 31.85
N LYS A 153 26.81 -24.46 32.43
CA LYS A 153 26.18 -25.42 33.36
C LYS A 153 27.07 -25.69 34.55
N TYR A 154 26.50 -25.88 35.73
CA TYR A 154 27.24 -26.41 36.88
C TYR A 154 27.70 -27.85 36.62
N ALA A 155 28.91 -28.21 37.06
CA ALA A 155 29.51 -29.52 36.81
C ALA A 155 28.72 -30.67 37.46
N ASN A 156 27.99 -30.39 38.54
CA ASN A 156 27.12 -31.35 39.23
C ASN A 156 25.74 -31.56 38.57
N ASN A 157 25.40 -30.84 37.50
CA ASN A 157 24.05 -30.84 36.89
C ASN A 157 23.61 -32.24 36.41
N SER A 158 24.51 -33.03 35.82
CA SER A 158 24.25 -34.42 35.42
C SER A 158 24.78 -35.48 36.39
N ASN A 159 25.60 -35.09 37.37
CA ASN A 159 26.13 -35.96 38.42
C ASN A 159 26.07 -35.24 39.79
N PRO A 160 25.03 -35.47 40.62
CA PRO A 160 24.94 -34.89 41.96
C PRO A 160 26.13 -35.22 42.87
N ASN A 161 26.82 -36.34 42.63
CA ASN A 161 28.02 -36.77 43.35
C ASN A 161 29.33 -36.20 42.78
N TYR A 162 29.27 -35.23 41.85
CA TYR A 162 30.46 -34.61 41.25
C TYR A 162 31.45 -34.10 42.31
N ALA A 163 30.96 -33.41 43.35
CA ALA A 163 31.79 -32.86 44.43
C ALA A 163 32.58 -33.92 45.24
N ASN A 164 32.23 -35.20 45.12
CA ASN A 164 32.94 -36.33 45.74
C ASN A 164 33.76 -37.17 44.74
N THR A 165 33.47 -37.05 43.44
CA THR A 165 33.97 -37.97 42.40
C THR A 165 34.87 -37.30 41.37
N GLY A 166 34.83 -35.96 41.27
CA GLY A 166 35.59 -35.19 40.29
C GLY A 166 35.14 -35.34 38.85
N LYS A 167 34.20 -36.25 38.54
CA LYS A 167 33.89 -36.65 37.17
C LYS A 167 32.47 -36.28 36.79
N SER A 168 32.29 -35.71 35.61
CA SER A 168 30.96 -35.40 35.06
C SER A 168 30.92 -35.55 33.54
N SER A 169 29.71 -35.73 33.02
CA SER A 169 29.43 -35.80 31.58
C SER A 169 28.22 -34.91 31.32
N LEU A 170 28.47 -33.68 30.86
CA LEU A 170 27.44 -32.71 30.52
C LEU A 170 27.02 -32.86 29.05
N LYS A 171 25.80 -32.44 28.73
CA LYS A 171 25.32 -32.34 27.34
C LYS A 171 24.86 -30.93 27.04
N PHE A 172 25.28 -30.42 25.90
CA PHE A 172 24.91 -29.10 25.37
C PHE A 172 24.34 -29.27 23.95
N ARG A 173 23.29 -28.54 23.62
CA ARG A 173 22.75 -28.39 22.26
C ARG A 173 23.32 -27.11 21.67
N LEU A 174 24.29 -27.21 20.77
CA LEU A 174 24.84 -26.02 20.11
C LEU A 174 24.05 -25.67 18.86
N ILE A 175 23.97 -24.38 18.56
CA ILE A 175 23.42 -23.83 17.31
C ILE A 175 24.56 -23.28 16.44
N ASN A 176 24.40 -23.28 15.13
CA ASN A 176 25.40 -22.77 14.20
C ASN A 176 25.33 -21.25 14.08
N GLN A 177 25.98 -20.56 15.01
CA GLN A 177 26.04 -19.10 15.07
C GLN A 177 27.41 -18.56 14.65
N ARG A 178 27.99 -19.08 13.55
CA ARG A 178 29.29 -18.67 12.97
C ARG A 178 30.54 -19.27 13.62
N ALA A 179 31.19 -18.60 14.57
CA ALA A 179 32.56 -19.00 14.99
C ALA A 179 32.65 -20.42 15.61
N ASP A 180 33.89 -20.92 15.78
CA ASP A 180 34.15 -22.19 16.49
C ASP A 180 33.84 -22.10 17.99
N PHE A 181 33.90 -23.24 18.69
CA PHE A 181 33.53 -23.37 20.10
C PHE A 181 34.62 -24.02 20.93
N SER A 182 34.75 -23.58 22.18
CA SER A 182 35.48 -24.28 23.25
C SER A 182 34.60 -24.39 24.50
N PHE A 183 34.92 -25.36 25.35
CA PHE A 183 34.36 -25.49 26.68
C PHE A 183 35.47 -25.28 27.71
N ALA A 184 35.17 -24.55 28.78
CA ALA A 184 36.13 -24.32 29.85
C ALA A 184 35.51 -24.60 31.21
N LEU A 185 36.24 -25.36 32.03
CA LEU A 185 35.91 -25.68 33.41
C LEU A 185 36.44 -24.58 34.33
N PHE A 186 35.58 -24.07 35.19
CA PHE A 186 35.91 -23.10 36.23
C PHE A 186 35.55 -23.62 37.61
N SER A 187 36.33 -23.23 38.61
CA SER A 187 36.01 -23.37 40.03
C SER A 187 35.73 -22.01 40.67
N GLY A 188 35.30 -21.98 41.95
CA GLY A 188 35.03 -20.74 42.68
C GLY A 188 33.64 -20.11 42.43
N GLY A 189 32.76 -20.80 41.69
CA GLY A 189 31.43 -20.31 41.32
C GLY A 189 31.46 -19.21 40.25
N VAL A 190 30.28 -18.74 39.84
CA VAL A 190 30.14 -17.68 38.83
C VAL A 190 30.52 -16.28 39.35
N SER A 191 30.61 -16.08 40.67
CA SER A 191 31.01 -14.80 41.26
C SER A 191 32.53 -14.59 41.32
N ASN A 192 33.32 -15.66 41.47
CA ASN A 192 34.79 -15.60 41.56
C ASN A 192 35.41 -16.71 40.70
N PRO A 193 35.17 -16.73 39.39
CA PRO A 193 35.56 -17.84 38.53
C PRO A 193 37.08 -17.96 38.44
N LYS A 194 37.59 -19.19 38.57
CA LYS A 194 39.00 -19.55 38.36
C LYS A 194 39.09 -20.58 37.26
N LEU A 195 39.84 -20.30 36.20
CA LEU A 195 39.98 -21.22 35.07
C LEU A 195 40.81 -22.45 35.47
N VAL A 196 40.24 -23.64 35.31
CA VAL A 196 40.82 -24.95 35.69
C VAL A 196 41.31 -25.74 34.47
N ALA A 197 40.49 -25.82 33.41
CA ALA A 197 40.82 -26.56 32.19
C ALA A 197 40.05 -26.01 30.97
N ILE A 198 40.58 -26.22 29.76
CA ILE A 198 39.95 -25.85 28.46
C ILE A 198 39.93 -27.09 27.57
N SER A 199 38.86 -27.26 26.77
CA SER A 199 38.66 -28.41 25.89
C SER A 199 39.41 -28.28 24.56
N ASN A 200 39.37 -29.35 23.77
CA ASN A 200 39.56 -29.24 22.33
C ASN A 200 38.56 -28.25 21.70
N HIS A 201 38.98 -27.59 20.62
CA HIS A 201 38.08 -26.79 19.79
C HIS A 201 37.12 -27.71 19.01
N ILE A 202 35.89 -27.25 18.79
CA ILE A 202 34.91 -27.90 17.91
C ILE A 202 34.24 -26.88 17.00
N SER A 203 33.75 -27.28 15.82
CA SER A 203 33.12 -26.36 14.88
C SER A 203 32.04 -27.04 14.03
N PHE A 204 31.15 -26.26 13.41
CA PHE A 204 30.27 -26.74 12.35
C PHE A 204 31.03 -26.89 11.02
N ALA A 205 30.66 -27.87 10.20
CA ALA A 205 31.30 -28.16 8.93
C ALA A 205 31.19 -27.02 7.90
N ASN A 206 30.13 -26.23 7.97
CA ASN A 206 30.05 -24.91 7.34
C ASN A 206 29.57 -23.88 8.38
N PRO A 207 30.48 -23.19 9.07
CA PRO A 207 30.10 -22.21 10.08
C PRO A 207 29.48 -20.95 9.46
N LYS A 208 29.74 -20.67 8.18
CA LYS A 208 29.22 -19.48 7.46
C LYS A 208 27.84 -19.69 6.82
N ALA A 209 27.20 -20.84 7.02
CA ALA A 209 25.96 -21.23 6.32
C ALA A 209 24.83 -20.17 6.44
N PRO A 210 23.93 -20.05 5.43
CA PRO A 210 22.73 -19.23 5.51
C PRO A 210 21.66 -19.91 6.37
N LEU A 211 21.26 -19.24 7.46
CA LEU A 211 20.48 -19.82 8.55
C LEU A 211 19.40 -18.87 9.07
N TYR A 212 18.44 -19.45 9.79
CA TYR A 212 17.40 -18.77 10.57
C TYR A 212 16.62 -17.71 9.78
N PRO A 213 15.98 -18.08 8.64
CA PRO A 213 15.16 -17.14 7.90
C PRO A 213 13.89 -16.76 8.66
N ARG A 214 13.59 -15.48 8.64
CA ARG A 214 12.37 -14.86 9.17
C ARG A 214 11.68 -14.08 8.06
N LEU A 215 10.38 -14.28 7.93
CA LEU A 215 9.50 -13.60 7.00
C LEU A 215 8.92 -12.35 7.66
N ALA A 216 8.78 -11.28 6.90
CA ALA A 216 8.01 -10.10 7.29
C ALA A 216 7.31 -9.50 6.06
N LEU A 217 6.15 -8.88 6.28
CA LEU A 217 5.41 -8.19 5.21
C LEU A 217 6.26 -7.06 4.62
N GLY A 218 6.22 -6.91 3.30
CA GLY A 218 6.91 -5.86 2.58
C GLY A 218 6.16 -4.52 2.60
N LYS A 219 6.59 -3.58 1.76
CA LYS A 219 5.97 -2.25 1.64
C LYS A 219 4.65 -2.25 0.85
N ALA A 220 4.30 -3.39 0.25
CA ALA A 220 3.04 -3.62 -0.45
C ALA A 220 2.45 -4.97 -0.02
N TRP A 221 1.13 -5.15 -0.18
CA TRP A 221 0.42 -6.37 0.23
C TRP A 221 0.88 -7.63 -0.53
N ASP A 222 1.39 -7.43 -1.76
CA ASP A 222 1.94 -8.44 -2.66
C ASP A 222 3.47 -8.54 -2.58
N GLU A 223 4.07 -8.04 -1.49
CA GLU A 223 5.50 -8.17 -1.19
C GLU A 223 5.73 -8.92 0.13
N MET A 224 6.59 -9.94 0.09
CA MET A 224 7.09 -10.65 1.27
C MET A 224 8.61 -10.47 1.34
N THR A 225 9.15 -10.19 2.51
CA THR A 225 10.59 -10.20 2.74
C THR A 225 11.03 -11.53 3.32
N VAL A 226 12.22 -11.98 2.92
CA VAL A 226 12.94 -13.10 3.55
C VAL A 226 14.23 -12.52 4.09
N THR A 227 14.36 -12.44 5.41
CA THR A 227 15.59 -12.00 6.09
C THR A 227 16.29 -13.18 6.74
N TRP A 228 17.60 -13.37 6.54
CA TRP A 228 18.38 -14.48 7.10
C TRP A 228 19.78 -14.04 7.52
N THR A 229 20.47 -14.85 8.32
CA THR A 229 21.84 -14.56 8.80
C THR A 229 22.84 -15.52 8.15
N SER A 230 24.05 -15.06 7.84
CA SER A 230 25.16 -15.91 7.38
C SER A 230 26.53 -15.38 7.83
N GLY A 231 27.59 -16.13 7.55
CA GLY A 231 28.98 -15.69 7.72
C GLY A 231 29.66 -15.20 6.44
N TYR A 232 28.92 -15.03 5.34
CA TYR A 232 29.46 -14.55 4.05
C TYR A 232 29.15 -13.07 3.84
N ASN A 233 30.20 -12.26 3.69
CA ASN A 233 30.05 -10.88 3.26
C ASN A 233 29.83 -10.78 1.73
N ILE A 234 29.45 -9.60 1.24
CA ILE A 234 29.20 -9.33 -0.18
C ILE A 234 30.46 -9.39 -1.06
N ASP A 235 31.66 -9.31 -0.48
CA ASP A 235 32.95 -9.52 -1.15
C ASP A 235 33.43 -10.99 -1.12
N GLU A 236 32.71 -11.87 -0.41
CA GLU A 236 32.89 -13.33 -0.48
C GLU A 236 31.83 -14.03 -1.36
N ALA A 237 30.59 -13.56 -1.30
CA ALA A 237 29.45 -14.19 -1.95
C ALA A 237 28.35 -13.20 -2.36
N VAL A 238 27.65 -13.49 -3.46
CA VAL A 238 26.40 -12.80 -3.80
C VAL A 238 25.22 -13.52 -3.13
N PRO A 239 24.51 -12.87 -2.17
CA PRO A 239 23.34 -13.44 -1.51
C PRO A 239 22.06 -13.27 -2.35
N PHE A 240 21.22 -14.29 -2.37
CA PHE A 240 19.95 -14.30 -3.09
C PHE A 240 18.96 -15.31 -2.49
N VAL A 241 17.69 -15.18 -2.85
CA VAL A 241 16.66 -16.20 -2.56
C VAL A 241 16.15 -16.79 -3.87
N GLU A 242 16.16 -18.11 -3.99
CA GLU A 242 15.52 -18.83 -5.09
C GLU A 242 14.09 -19.21 -4.66
N TRP A 243 13.07 -18.75 -5.39
CA TRP A 243 11.68 -18.86 -4.96
C TRP A 243 10.69 -18.87 -6.12
N GLY A 244 9.42 -19.14 -5.82
CA GLY A 244 8.31 -19.11 -6.79
C GLY A 244 7.14 -19.99 -6.33
N LEU A 245 6.05 -20.00 -7.09
CA LEU A 245 4.84 -20.78 -6.80
C LEU A 245 5.17 -22.27 -6.62
N LYS A 246 4.50 -22.92 -5.67
CA LYS A 246 4.74 -24.33 -5.29
C LYS A 246 4.38 -25.27 -6.45
N GLY A 247 5.40 -25.93 -7.00
CA GLY A 247 5.27 -26.79 -8.18
C GLY A 247 5.66 -26.13 -9.51
N GLU A 248 5.88 -24.81 -9.53
CA GLU A 248 6.30 -24.07 -10.73
C GLU A 248 7.81 -23.75 -10.75
N SER A 249 8.28 -23.25 -11.90
CA SER A 249 9.66 -22.78 -12.09
C SER A 249 10.05 -21.70 -11.09
N LYS A 250 11.31 -21.73 -10.64
CA LYS A 250 11.83 -20.79 -9.64
C LYS A 250 12.62 -19.66 -10.29
N VAL A 251 12.44 -18.46 -9.75
CA VAL A 251 13.20 -17.25 -10.05
C VAL A 251 14.16 -16.94 -8.89
N ARG A 252 15.07 -15.98 -9.07
CA ARG A 252 16.00 -15.55 -8.02
C ARG A 252 15.84 -14.07 -7.76
N SER A 253 15.54 -13.70 -6.52
CA SER A 253 15.58 -12.32 -6.04
C SER A 253 16.93 -12.04 -5.38
N PRO A 254 17.57 -10.88 -5.65
CA PRO A 254 18.78 -10.46 -4.93
C PRO A 254 18.43 -10.07 -3.49
N ALA A 255 19.42 -10.09 -2.60
CA ALA A 255 19.29 -9.60 -1.23
C ALA A 255 20.20 -8.40 -0.94
N GLY A 256 19.65 -7.39 -0.27
CA GLY A 256 20.46 -6.38 0.43
C GLY A 256 21.15 -7.02 1.63
N THR A 257 22.32 -6.52 2.02
CA THR A 257 23.10 -7.06 3.15
C THR A 257 23.46 -5.94 4.11
N LEU A 258 23.28 -6.20 5.41
CA LEU A 258 23.57 -5.32 6.52
C LEU A 258 24.37 -6.06 7.58
N THR A 259 25.14 -5.30 8.36
CA THR A 259 25.83 -5.75 9.56
C THR A 259 26.10 -4.52 10.44
N TYR A 260 26.51 -4.75 11.68
CA TYR A 260 26.95 -3.73 12.63
C TYR A 260 28.24 -4.20 13.28
N ASP A 261 29.04 -3.27 13.78
CA ASP A 261 30.30 -3.56 14.47
C ASP A 261 30.25 -3.18 15.95
N ARG A 262 31.31 -3.50 16.68
CA ARG A 262 31.43 -3.18 18.11
C ARG A 262 31.26 -1.69 18.40
N SER A 263 31.70 -0.82 17.49
CA SER A 263 31.63 0.64 17.67
C SER A 263 30.25 1.22 17.43
N SER A 264 29.37 0.45 16.79
CA SER A 264 27.95 0.76 16.53
C SER A 264 27.10 0.68 17.80
N MET A 265 27.50 -0.12 18.80
CA MET A 265 26.80 -0.25 20.09
C MET A 265 27.05 0.97 20.99
N CYS A 266 26.03 1.50 21.64
CA CYS A 266 26.14 2.73 22.46
C CYS A 266 26.90 2.54 23.76
N GLY A 267 26.86 1.36 24.40
CA GLY A 267 27.46 1.15 25.72
C GLY A 267 27.62 -0.30 26.16
N GLU A 268 27.86 -0.52 27.45
CA GLU A 268 28.14 -1.85 28.00
C GLU A 268 26.87 -2.55 28.55
N PRO A 269 26.75 -3.89 28.42
CA PRO A 269 27.77 -4.84 27.93
C PRO A 269 27.92 -4.96 26.39
N ALA A 270 27.00 -4.43 25.57
CA ALA A 270 26.98 -4.61 24.11
C ALA A 270 28.30 -4.23 23.40
N ARG A 271 28.88 -3.09 23.77
CA ARG A 271 30.15 -2.55 23.25
C ARG A 271 31.38 -3.24 23.86
N THR A 272 31.23 -3.94 24.98
CA THR A 272 32.33 -4.46 25.82
C THR A 272 32.33 -5.99 25.93
N VAL A 273 31.86 -6.56 27.04
CA VAL A 273 32.00 -8.01 27.36
C VAL A 273 30.99 -8.90 26.64
N GLY A 274 29.81 -8.36 26.32
CA GLY A 274 28.73 -9.06 25.61
C GLY A 274 28.84 -8.99 24.08
N TRP A 275 29.77 -8.18 23.55
CA TRP A 275 30.00 -8.10 22.10
C TRP A 275 30.32 -9.47 21.49
N ARG A 276 29.53 -9.84 20.49
CA ARG A 276 29.80 -10.95 19.58
C ARG A 276 29.50 -10.54 18.15
N ASP A 277 30.39 -10.94 17.24
CA ASP A 277 30.25 -10.64 15.82
C ASP A 277 28.95 -11.24 15.24
N PRO A 278 28.06 -10.44 14.61
CA PRO A 278 26.77 -10.90 14.10
C PRO A 278 26.86 -11.60 12.73
N GLY A 279 28.02 -11.57 12.07
CA GLY A 279 28.15 -11.90 10.66
C GLY A 279 27.38 -10.90 9.80
N PHE A 280 26.54 -11.42 8.90
CA PHE A 280 25.83 -10.63 7.92
C PHE A 280 24.35 -11.01 7.89
N THR A 281 23.47 -10.01 7.97
CA THR A 281 22.03 -10.18 7.81
C THR A 281 21.64 -9.75 6.40
N HIS A 282 20.95 -10.63 5.68
CA HIS A 282 20.55 -10.42 4.29
C HIS A 282 19.03 -10.36 4.19
N THR A 283 18.48 -9.40 3.44
CA THR A 283 17.03 -9.28 3.19
C THR A 283 16.75 -9.30 1.69
N SER A 284 15.97 -10.29 1.24
CA SER A 284 15.46 -10.40 -0.13
C SER A 284 13.98 -10.02 -0.20
N PHE A 285 13.59 -9.36 -1.28
CA PHE A 285 12.21 -8.94 -1.55
C PHE A 285 11.57 -9.85 -2.60
N LEU A 286 10.45 -10.49 -2.25
CA LEU A 286 9.67 -11.39 -3.09
C LEU A 286 8.38 -10.64 -3.46
N LYS A 287 8.32 -10.11 -4.67
CA LYS A 287 7.31 -9.15 -5.16
C LYS A 287 6.28 -9.80 -6.09
N ASP A 288 5.21 -9.06 -6.41
CA ASP A 288 4.17 -9.49 -7.35
C ASP A 288 3.51 -10.81 -6.91
N LEU A 289 3.33 -10.99 -5.59
CA LEU A 289 2.77 -12.19 -4.99
C LEU A 289 1.29 -12.34 -5.30
N TRP A 290 0.89 -13.58 -5.56
CA TRP A 290 -0.49 -13.96 -5.80
C TRP A 290 -1.17 -14.21 -4.45
N PRO A 291 -2.33 -13.58 -4.18
CA PRO A 291 -2.96 -13.66 -2.87
C PRO A 291 -3.31 -15.11 -2.54
N ASN A 292 -3.11 -15.49 -1.28
CA ASN A 292 -3.36 -16.84 -0.75
C ASN A 292 -2.55 -17.98 -1.38
N SER A 293 -1.64 -17.71 -2.31
CA SER A 293 -0.95 -18.75 -3.07
C SER A 293 0.24 -19.32 -2.30
N GLU A 294 0.49 -20.62 -2.44
CA GLU A 294 1.61 -21.30 -1.79
C GLU A 294 2.90 -21.08 -2.57
N TYR A 295 3.91 -20.54 -1.89
CA TYR A 295 5.26 -20.32 -2.42
C TYR A 295 6.25 -21.25 -1.72
N THR A 296 7.34 -21.60 -2.41
CA THR A 296 8.51 -22.24 -1.78
C THR A 296 9.75 -21.43 -2.07
N TYR A 297 10.66 -21.32 -1.10
CA TYR A 297 11.89 -20.55 -1.22
C TYR A 297 13.10 -21.26 -0.59
N ARG A 298 14.30 -20.86 -1.02
CA ARG A 298 15.58 -21.38 -0.54
C ARG A 298 16.63 -20.27 -0.52
N LEU A 299 17.43 -20.22 0.55
CA LEU A 299 18.49 -19.23 0.72
C LEU A 299 19.73 -19.66 -0.08
N GLY A 300 20.35 -18.73 -0.79
CA GLY A 300 21.50 -19.00 -1.65
C GLY A 300 22.61 -17.95 -1.50
N HIS A 301 23.85 -18.42 -1.52
CA HIS A 301 25.05 -17.61 -1.64
C HIS A 301 25.88 -18.15 -2.80
N ARG A 302 26.13 -17.32 -3.82
CA ARG A 302 27.04 -17.66 -4.92
C ARG A 302 28.42 -17.09 -4.63
N LEU A 303 29.37 -17.95 -4.26
CA LEU A 303 30.77 -17.59 -4.07
C LEU A 303 31.38 -17.10 -5.41
N PHE A 304 32.38 -16.22 -5.35
CA PHE A 304 33.04 -15.71 -6.57
C PHE A 304 33.78 -16.78 -7.39
N ASN A 305 34.07 -17.96 -6.81
CA ASN A 305 34.57 -19.13 -7.54
C ASN A 305 33.48 -19.91 -8.31
N GLY A 306 32.23 -19.44 -8.31
CA GLY A 306 31.08 -20.06 -9.00
C GLY A 306 30.32 -21.11 -8.17
N THR A 307 30.82 -21.48 -6.99
CA THR A 307 30.15 -22.44 -6.09
C THR A 307 28.91 -21.82 -5.45
N TYR A 308 27.83 -22.60 -5.35
CA TYR A 308 26.62 -22.21 -4.65
C TYR A 308 26.53 -22.90 -3.28
N ILE A 309 26.47 -22.09 -2.23
CA ILE A 309 26.10 -22.53 -0.88
C ILE A 309 24.61 -22.27 -0.70
N TRP A 310 23.88 -23.28 -0.23
CA TRP A 310 22.43 -23.24 -0.09
C TRP A 310 22.00 -23.54 1.34
N SER A 311 20.83 -23.03 1.76
CA SER A 311 20.17 -23.55 2.97
C SER A 311 19.87 -25.05 2.83
N LYS A 312 20.00 -25.80 3.92
CA LYS A 312 19.65 -27.24 3.96
C LYS A 312 18.17 -27.48 3.69
N LYS A 313 17.32 -26.67 4.34
CA LYS A 313 15.87 -26.70 4.20
C LYS A 313 15.45 -25.89 2.97
N THR A 314 14.44 -26.38 2.26
CA THR A 314 13.57 -25.56 1.40
C THR A 314 12.36 -25.20 2.25
N PHE A 315 12.03 -23.91 2.29
CA PHE A 315 10.97 -23.36 3.11
C PHE A 315 9.73 -23.06 2.25
N SER A 316 8.59 -22.78 2.89
CA SER A 316 7.35 -22.44 2.20
C SER A 316 6.53 -21.44 3.00
N PHE A 317 5.83 -20.54 2.30
CA PHE A 317 4.89 -19.60 2.90
C PHE A 317 3.68 -19.44 2.00
N LYS A 318 2.60 -18.89 2.57
CA LYS A 318 1.39 -18.51 1.83
C LYS A 318 1.40 -17.00 1.59
N GLY A 319 1.21 -16.56 0.35
CA GLY A 319 1.07 -15.15 0.01
C GLY A 319 -0.10 -14.52 0.76
N SER A 320 0.07 -13.29 1.24
CA SER A 320 -0.93 -12.58 2.04
C SER A 320 -2.27 -12.42 1.31
N PRO A 321 -3.41 -12.38 2.01
CA PRO A 321 -4.67 -11.95 1.43
C PRO A 321 -4.57 -10.53 0.88
N TYR A 322 -5.31 -10.24 -0.19
CA TYR A 322 -5.47 -8.87 -0.66
C TYR A 322 -6.15 -7.99 0.43
N PRO A 323 -5.80 -6.69 0.59
CA PRO A 323 -6.45 -5.82 1.57
C PRO A 323 -7.97 -5.72 1.37
N GLY A 324 -8.71 -6.17 2.37
CA GLY A 324 -10.18 -6.36 2.34
C GLY A 324 -10.70 -7.63 1.66
N GLN A 325 -9.87 -8.64 1.48
CA GLN A 325 -10.34 -9.95 1.02
C GLN A 325 -11.19 -10.65 2.10
N ASP A 326 -12.46 -10.91 1.82
CA ASP A 326 -13.36 -11.64 2.74
C ASP A 326 -12.93 -13.11 2.84
N SER A 327 -12.29 -13.48 3.94
CA SER A 327 -11.68 -14.80 4.14
C SER A 327 -11.26 -15.01 5.59
N LEU A 328 -11.24 -16.26 6.04
CA LEU A 328 -10.78 -16.60 7.39
C LEU A 328 -9.32 -16.17 7.61
N GLN A 329 -9.12 -15.25 8.56
CA GLN A 329 -7.82 -14.64 8.86
C GLN A 329 -7.53 -14.69 10.35
N ARG A 330 -6.35 -15.21 10.71
CA ARG A 330 -6.03 -15.55 12.10
C ARG A 330 -4.66 -14.97 12.50
N ILE A 331 -4.67 -14.07 13.47
CA ILE A 331 -3.50 -13.28 13.89
C ILE A 331 -3.09 -13.70 15.31
N ILE A 332 -1.79 -13.81 15.58
CA ILE A 332 -1.25 -13.96 16.93
C ILE A 332 -0.64 -12.63 17.39
N VAL A 333 -0.85 -12.25 18.65
CA VAL A 333 -0.27 -11.05 19.28
C VAL A 333 0.23 -11.37 20.70
N PHE A 334 1.47 -10.99 21.02
CA PHE A 334 2.06 -11.03 22.37
C PHE A 334 3.31 -10.11 22.42
N GLY A 335 3.71 -9.64 23.60
CA GLY A 335 5.04 -9.05 23.83
C GLY A 335 5.93 -9.99 24.65
N ASP A 336 7.19 -9.57 24.90
CA ASP A 336 7.93 -9.98 26.10
C ASP A 336 8.25 -11.49 26.20
N MET A 337 8.48 -12.14 25.05
CA MET A 337 8.68 -13.60 25.01
C MET A 337 10.09 -14.03 25.42
N GLY A 338 11.12 -13.25 25.05
CA GLY A 338 12.52 -13.61 25.28
C GLY A 338 12.97 -14.93 24.67
N LYS A 339 14.01 -15.53 25.26
CA LYS A 339 14.54 -16.86 24.91
C LYS A 339 14.65 -17.78 26.12
N ALA A 340 14.89 -19.07 25.89
CA ALA A 340 15.51 -19.93 26.89
C ALA A 340 16.21 -21.15 26.28
N GLU A 341 17.23 -21.67 26.97
CA GLU A 341 17.98 -22.82 26.50
C GLU A 341 17.23 -24.16 26.56
N ARG A 342 16.98 -24.76 25.38
CA ARG A 342 16.31 -26.09 25.26
C ARG A 342 17.11 -27.24 25.87
N ASP A 343 18.39 -27.05 26.16
CA ASP A 343 19.19 -28.04 26.89
C ASP A 343 19.23 -27.83 28.41
N GLY A 344 18.59 -26.78 28.95
CA GLY A 344 18.62 -26.43 30.37
C GLY A 344 19.97 -25.88 30.84
N SER A 345 20.73 -25.21 29.97
CA SER A 345 21.85 -24.36 30.39
C SER A 345 21.37 -23.10 31.10
N ASN A 346 22.24 -22.53 31.92
CA ASN A 346 22.10 -21.15 32.37
C ASN A 346 22.73 -20.21 31.33
N GLU A 347 22.23 -18.99 31.30
CA GLU A 347 22.62 -17.91 30.39
C GLU A 347 22.48 -16.56 31.13
N TYR A 348 22.66 -15.41 30.47
CA TYR A 348 22.68 -14.11 31.19
C TYR A 348 21.29 -13.64 31.63
N SER A 349 20.27 -13.92 30.82
CA SER A 349 18.86 -13.65 31.13
C SER A 349 18.00 -14.91 30.90
N ILE A 350 17.01 -15.18 31.76
CA ILE A 350 16.17 -16.39 31.67
C ILE A 350 14.69 -16.00 31.63
N GLU A 351 13.99 -16.35 30.53
CA GLU A 351 12.54 -16.13 30.38
C GLU A 351 11.77 -17.46 30.50
N PRO A 352 11.27 -17.82 31.69
CA PRO A 352 10.77 -19.17 31.97
C PRO A 352 9.52 -19.59 31.16
N GLY A 353 8.74 -18.64 30.63
CA GLY A 353 7.61 -18.96 29.75
C GLY A 353 7.96 -19.10 28.26
N SER A 354 9.15 -18.66 27.84
CA SER A 354 9.54 -18.46 26.43
C SER A 354 9.38 -19.70 25.55
N LEU A 355 9.91 -20.83 26.01
CA LEU A 355 9.82 -22.11 25.28
C LEU A 355 8.40 -22.67 25.24
N ASN A 356 7.58 -22.43 26.26
CA ASN A 356 6.18 -22.84 26.25
C ASN A 356 5.41 -22.07 25.17
N THR A 357 5.53 -20.74 25.14
CA THR A 357 4.89 -19.88 24.12
C THR A 357 5.32 -20.29 22.72
N THR A 358 6.64 -20.43 22.51
CA THR A 358 7.19 -20.89 21.23
C THR A 358 6.62 -22.25 20.83
N ASP A 359 6.64 -23.24 21.72
CA ASP A 359 6.20 -24.61 21.39
C ASP A 359 4.68 -24.70 21.13
N GLN A 360 3.84 -23.91 21.80
CA GLN A 360 2.41 -23.86 21.45
C GLN A 360 2.17 -23.24 20.07
N LEU A 361 2.87 -22.16 19.74
CA LEU A 361 2.77 -21.54 18.43
C LEU A 361 3.29 -22.47 17.32
N VAL A 362 4.31 -23.29 17.58
CA VAL A 362 4.75 -24.33 16.65
C VAL A 362 3.69 -25.44 16.49
N ARG A 363 3.00 -25.84 17.58
CA ARG A 363 1.90 -26.82 17.51
C ARG A 363 0.69 -26.29 16.75
N ASP A 364 0.32 -25.03 16.95
CA ASP A 364 -0.86 -24.39 16.32
C ASP A 364 -0.56 -23.75 14.95
N LEU A 365 0.64 -23.94 14.37
CA LEU A 365 1.17 -23.25 13.16
C LEU A 365 0.26 -23.30 11.91
N LYS A 366 -0.65 -24.28 11.82
CA LYS A 366 -1.65 -24.38 10.73
C LYS A 366 -2.89 -23.51 10.94
N ASN A 367 -3.14 -23.11 12.18
CA ASN A 367 -4.37 -22.46 12.63
C ASN A 367 -4.21 -20.96 12.91
N TYR A 368 -3.05 -20.38 12.62
CA TYR A 368 -2.87 -18.94 12.48
C TYR A 368 -2.04 -18.62 11.23
N ASP A 369 -2.03 -17.37 10.81
CA ASP A 369 -1.54 -16.95 9.49
C ASP A 369 -0.37 -15.94 9.58
N ILE A 370 -0.28 -15.17 10.66
CA ILE A 370 0.74 -14.14 10.92
C ILE A 370 0.90 -13.91 12.44
N VAL A 371 2.09 -13.49 12.88
CA VAL A 371 2.43 -13.16 14.28
C VAL A 371 2.86 -11.70 14.39
N PHE A 372 2.47 -11.03 15.47
CA PHE A 372 3.00 -9.74 15.93
C PHE A 372 3.61 -9.92 17.32
N HIS A 373 4.93 -9.77 17.42
CA HIS A 373 5.68 -9.75 18.69
C HIS A 373 5.97 -8.28 19.05
N ILE A 374 5.21 -7.73 20.01
CA ILE A 374 5.12 -6.28 20.24
C ILE A 374 6.16 -5.76 21.25
N GLY A 375 7.44 -5.94 20.90
CA GLY A 375 8.60 -5.48 21.68
C GLY A 375 9.05 -6.47 22.75
N ASP A 376 10.24 -6.21 23.28
CA ASP A 376 10.98 -7.04 24.25
C ASP A 376 11.18 -8.48 23.73
N MET A 377 11.92 -8.56 22.64
CA MET A 377 12.01 -9.75 21.81
C MET A 377 12.90 -10.83 22.42
N ALA A 378 14.15 -10.49 22.72
CA ALA A 378 15.19 -11.46 23.04
C ALA A 378 15.75 -11.34 24.48
N TYR A 379 15.57 -10.20 25.16
CA TYR A 379 16.24 -9.86 26.43
C TYR A 379 17.76 -10.11 26.41
N ALA A 380 18.37 -9.91 25.24
CA ALA A 380 19.81 -10.09 25.08
C ALA A 380 20.60 -9.07 25.89
N ASP A 381 20.05 -7.86 26.08
CA ASP A 381 20.57 -6.81 26.95
C ASP A 381 22.09 -6.58 26.75
N GLY A 382 22.55 -6.61 25.49
CA GLY A 382 23.94 -6.44 25.09
C GLY A 382 24.79 -7.72 25.07
N TYR A 383 24.27 -8.88 25.46
CA TYR A 383 24.90 -10.19 25.25
C TYR A 383 24.55 -10.74 23.87
N LEU A 384 25.24 -10.23 22.84
CA LEU A 384 24.81 -10.35 21.43
C LEU A 384 24.77 -11.77 20.85
N ALA A 385 25.29 -12.77 21.57
CA ALA A 385 25.14 -14.18 21.22
C ALA A 385 23.67 -14.67 21.27
N GLU A 386 22.85 -14.02 22.09
CA GLU A 386 21.47 -14.43 22.41
C GLU A 386 20.48 -14.06 21.29
N TRP A 387 20.85 -13.12 20.40
CA TRP A 387 20.07 -12.81 19.20
C TRP A 387 20.04 -13.95 18.18
N ASP A 388 21.16 -14.66 17.96
CA ASP A 388 21.17 -15.86 17.11
C ASP A 388 20.27 -16.95 17.71
N GLN A 389 20.36 -17.16 19.03
CA GLN A 389 19.53 -18.08 19.80
C GLN A 389 18.04 -17.77 19.63
N PHE A 390 17.64 -16.50 19.76
CA PHE A 390 16.27 -16.07 19.54
C PHE A 390 15.81 -16.37 18.10
N THR A 391 16.63 -16.06 17.07
CA THR A 391 16.27 -16.38 15.68
C THR A 391 16.20 -17.88 15.38
N GLU A 392 17.00 -18.72 16.04
CA GLU A 392 16.85 -20.19 15.97
C GLU A 392 15.56 -20.66 16.63
N GLN A 393 15.25 -20.12 17.82
CA GLN A 393 14.07 -20.49 18.59
C GLN A 393 12.77 -20.21 17.81
N VAL A 394 12.69 -19.07 17.11
CA VAL A 394 11.50 -18.70 16.31
C VAL A 394 11.53 -19.15 14.85
N GLU A 395 12.64 -19.70 14.33
CA GLU A 395 12.73 -20.20 12.93
C GLU A 395 11.52 -21.07 12.53
N PRO A 396 11.06 -22.06 13.32
CA PRO A 396 9.95 -22.94 12.92
C PRO A 396 8.63 -22.19 12.66
N ILE A 397 8.47 -20.99 13.22
CA ILE A 397 7.33 -20.10 12.99
C ILE A 397 7.68 -19.11 11.87
N ALA A 398 8.73 -18.31 12.08
CA ALA A 398 9.09 -17.16 11.27
C ALA A 398 9.56 -17.52 9.85
N SER A 399 10.05 -18.75 9.61
CA SER A 399 10.39 -19.20 8.26
C SER A 399 9.16 -19.51 7.39
N THR A 400 7.98 -19.58 7.98
CA THR A 400 6.73 -20.08 7.35
C THR A 400 5.58 -19.07 7.43
N LYS A 401 5.58 -18.23 8.46
CA LYS A 401 4.60 -17.18 8.75
C LYS A 401 5.33 -15.84 8.87
N PRO A 402 4.74 -14.71 8.42
CA PRO A 402 5.29 -13.41 8.74
C PRO A 402 5.34 -13.23 10.26
N TYR A 403 6.50 -12.82 10.76
CA TYR A 403 6.78 -12.58 12.17
C TYR A 403 7.10 -11.09 12.30
N MET A 404 6.04 -10.31 12.44
CA MET A 404 6.11 -8.86 12.56
C MET A 404 6.54 -8.51 13.99
N VAL A 405 7.35 -7.47 14.14
CA VAL A 405 7.93 -7.08 15.43
C VAL A 405 7.68 -5.60 15.73
N ALA A 406 7.61 -5.22 16.99
CA ALA A 406 7.79 -3.84 17.45
C ALA A 406 9.11 -3.73 18.23
N SER A 407 9.55 -2.51 18.54
CA SER A 407 10.65 -2.27 19.48
C SER A 407 10.09 -2.08 20.89
N GLY A 408 10.74 -2.65 21.89
CA GLY A 408 10.53 -2.36 23.30
C GLY A 408 11.75 -1.71 23.96
N ASN A 409 11.68 -1.50 25.27
CA ASN A 409 12.75 -0.85 26.02
C ASN A 409 14.03 -1.69 26.06
N HIS A 410 13.92 -3.02 26.09
CA HIS A 410 15.08 -3.91 26.01
C HIS A 410 15.73 -3.97 24.61
N GLU A 411 15.08 -3.46 23.57
CA GLU A 411 15.75 -3.23 22.28
C GLU A 411 16.44 -1.86 22.23
N ARG A 412 15.81 -0.80 22.75
CA ARG A 412 16.09 0.58 22.31
C ARG A 412 16.60 1.54 23.37
N ASP A 413 16.27 1.36 24.65
CA ASP A 413 16.54 2.40 25.67
C ASP A 413 18.02 2.48 26.03
N TRP A 414 18.58 3.69 25.87
CA TRP A 414 19.93 4.05 26.31
C TRP A 414 20.10 5.58 26.42
N PRO A 415 20.78 6.13 27.45
CA PRO A 415 21.10 7.55 27.55
C PRO A 415 21.76 8.13 26.30
N ASP A 416 21.42 9.37 25.94
CA ASP A 416 21.95 10.12 24.78
C ASP A 416 21.82 9.43 23.40
N SER A 417 21.06 8.33 23.30
CA SER A 417 20.85 7.60 22.04
C SER A 417 19.68 8.11 21.20
N GLY A 418 18.94 9.11 21.70
CA GLY A 418 17.72 9.62 21.07
C GLY A 418 16.44 8.82 21.36
N SER A 419 16.50 7.82 22.26
CA SER A 419 15.28 7.23 22.85
C SER A 419 14.59 8.25 23.75
N PHE A 420 13.27 8.15 23.88
CA PHE A 420 12.45 9.00 24.73
C PHE A 420 12.68 8.69 26.22
N PHE A 421 12.77 7.41 26.54
CA PHE A 421 13.22 6.92 27.84
C PHE A 421 14.75 6.78 27.86
N THR A 422 15.37 6.98 29.02
CA THR A 422 16.82 6.88 29.21
C THR A 422 17.31 5.85 30.25
N PRO A 423 16.58 4.78 30.62
CA PRO A 423 17.18 3.69 31.39
C PRO A 423 18.22 2.94 30.54
N LEU A 424 18.95 2.02 31.17
CA LEU A 424 19.97 1.21 30.51
C LEU A 424 19.39 -0.07 29.87
N ASP A 425 18.10 -0.09 29.54
CA ASP A 425 17.37 -1.35 29.33
C ASP A 425 17.88 -2.17 28.15
N SER A 426 18.37 -1.54 27.09
CA SER A 426 18.98 -2.23 25.96
C SER A 426 20.40 -2.79 26.20
N GLY A 427 21.01 -2.56 27.37
CA GLY A 427 22.39 -2.98 27.66
C GLY A 427 23.43 -2.43 26.68
N GLY A 428 23.11 -1.29 26.05
CA GLY A 428 23.95 -0.60 25.08
C GLY A 428 23.70 -0.98 23.62
N GLU A 429 22.69 -1.79 23.31
CA GLU A 429 22.30 -2.11 21.94
C GLU A 429 21.63 -0.94 21.21
N CYS A 430 20.90 -0.09 21.96
CA CYS A 430 20.29 1.17 21.49
C CYS A 430 19.54 1.08 20.14
N GLY A 431 18.82 -0.03 19.92
CA GLY A 431 17.98 -0.30 18.75
C GLY A 431 18.71 -0.96 17.57
N VAL A 432 20.03 -0.82 17.47
CA VAL A 432 20.85 -1.19 16.29
C VAL A 432 20.69 -2.67 15.92
N VAL A 433 20.63 -3.55 16.93
CA VAL A 433 20.53 -4.99 16.71
C VAL A 433 19.13 -5.38 16.23
N ALA A 434 18.09 -4.91 16.91
CA ALA A 434 16.70 -5.15 16.56
C ALA A 434 16.37 -4.65 15.14
N GLU A 435 16.75 -3.40 14.83
CA GLU A 435 16.49 -2.81 13.52
C GLU A 435 17.26 -3.51 12.39
N THR A 436 18.38 -4.17 12.68
CA THR A 436 19.18 -4.91 11.69
C THR A 436 18.65 -6.33 11.50
N MET A 437 18.46 -7.08 12.60
CA MET A 437 18.15 -8.50 12.61
C MET A 437 16.75 -8.80 12.07
N TYR A 438 15.79 -7.91 12.32
CA TYR A 438 14.42 -7.99 11.80
C TYR A 438 14.15 -6.91 10.75
N TYR A 439 13.33 -7.25 9.76
CA TYR A 439 12.78 -6.30 8.80
C TYR A 439 11.34 -5.97 9.18
N VAL A 440 11.01 -4.68 9.16
CA VAL A 440 9.64 -4.17 9.20
C VAL A 440 9.47 -3.13 8.08
N PRO A 441 8.28 -2.95 7.51
CA PRO A 441 8.04 -2.02 6.39
C PRO A 441 7.98 -0.54 6.83
N ALA A 442 8.77 -0.16 7.84
CA ALA A 442 8.95 1.22 8.26
C ALA A 442 9.58 2.07 7.16
N GLU A 443 9.26 3.36 7.14
CA GLU A 443 9.93 4.33 6.27
C GLU A 443 11.39 4.54 6.70
N ASN A 444 11.62 4.58 8.02
CA ASN A 444 12.93 4.55 8.67
C ASN A 444 12.93 3.48 9.78
N ARG A 445 13.80 2.46 9.66
CA ARG A 445 13.86 1.33 10.60
C ARG A 445 14.34 1.74 12.00
N ALA A 446 15.16 2.79 12.12
CA ALA A 446 15.63 3.30 13.41
C ALA A 446 14.53 3.97 14.26
N LYS A 447 13.39 4.30 13.63
CA LYS A 447 12.18 4.85 14.28
C LYS A 447 11.13 3.77 14.57
N PHE A 448 11.32 2.57 14.02
CA PHE A 448 10.55 1.34 14.22
C PHE A 448 9.01 1.36 14.03
N TRP A 449 8.35 2.50 13.85
CA TRP A 449 6.91 2.58 13.62
C TRP A 449 6.53 2.28 12.14
N TYR A 450 5.46 1.52 11.93
CA TYR A 450 5.00 1.13 10.58
C TYR A 450 3.55 0.65 10.53
N SER A 451 2.99 0.63 9.33
CA SER A 451 1.65 0.08 9.06
C SER A 451 1.76 -1.27 8.38
N ALA A 452 0.89 -2.21 8.72
CA ALA A 452 0.80 -3.50 8.06
C ALA A 452 -0.65 -3.86 7.71
N ASP A 453 -0.83 -4.49 6.55
CA ASP A 453 -2.13 -4.92 6.03
C ASP A 453 -2.18 -6.45 5.98
N TYR A 454 -3.21 -7.06 6.55
CA TYR A 454 -3.44 -8.50 6.45
C TYR A 454 -4.92 -8.79 6.21
N GLY A 455 -5.34 -8.80 4.95
CA GLY A 455 -6.74 -9.00 4.60
C GLY A 455 -7.62 -7.89 5.16
N MET A 456 -8.59 -8.23 6.01
CA MET A 456 -9.54 -7.32 6.68
C MET A 456 -8.92 -6.54 7.84
N PHE A 457 -7.69 -6.85 8.25
CA PHE A 457 -6.99 -6.15 9.32
C PHE A 457 -6.09 -5.03 8.79
N LYS A 458 -6.13 -3.88 9.46
CA LYS A 458 -5.13 -2.81 9.38
C LYS A 458 -4.42 -2.71 10.73
N PHE A 459 -3.10 -2.79 10.73
CA PHE A 459 -2.27 -2.58 11.92
C PHE A 459 -1.51 -1.26 11.80
N CYS A 460 -1.53 -0.47 12.88
CA CYS A 460 -0.63 0.65 13.11
C CYS A 460 0.25 0.31 14.32
N ILE A 461 1.53 0.01 14.06
CA ILE A 461 2.52 -0.37 15.07
C ILE A 461 3.33 0.88 15.43
N ALA A 462 3.24 1.27 16.70
CA ALA A 462 4.03 2.36 17.27
C ALA A 462 5.29 1.82 17.97
N ASP A 463 6.31 2.67 18.07
CA ASP A 463 7.51 2.47 18.87
C ASP A 463 7.42 3.35 20.12
N THR A 464 7.27 2.73 21.29
CA THR A 464 7.10 3.45 22.55
C THR A 464 8.39 4.07 23.07
N GLU A 465 9.53 3.73 22.48
CA GLU A 465 10.83 4.25 22.91
C GLU A 465 11.21 5.54 22.15
N HIS A 466 10.27 6.09 21.37
CA HIS A 466 10.31 7.44 20.79
C HIS A 466 9.02 8.22 21.11
N ASP A 467 9.10 9.56 21.17
CA ASP A 467 7.98 10.41 21.60
C ASP A 467 6.74 10.22 20.71
N TRP A 468 5.61 9.83 21.30
CA TRP A 468 4.32 9.58 20.63
C TRP A 468 3.29 10.72 20.80
N ARG A 469 3.65 11.80 21.49
CA ARG A 469 2.71 12.86 21.92
C ARG A 469 2.40 13.83 20.79
N LYS A 470 1.33 14.62 20.93
CA LYS A 470 0.85 15.49 19.85
C LYS A 470 1.92 16.49 19.39
N GLY A 471 2.22 16.45 18.10
CA GLY A 471 3.26 17.28 17.47
C GLY A 471 4.60 16.57 17.32
N SER A 472 4.73 15.33 17.78
CA SER A 472 5.83 14.46 17.36
C SER A 472 5.57 13.88 15.97
N GLU A 473 6.66 13.52 15.27
CA GLU A 473 6.59 12.85 13.96
C GLU A 473 5.83 11.51 14.05
N GLN A 474 5.97 10.79 15.16
CA GLN A 474 5.24 9.55 15.40
C GLN A 474 3.73 9.80 15.53
N TYR A 475 3.31 10.87 16.22
CA TYR A 475 1.88 11.20 16.33
C TYR A 475 1.26 11.51 14.96
N GLU A 476 1.94 12.32 14.14
CA GLU A 476 1.51 12.62 12.77
C GLU A 476 1.46 11.34 11.90
N TRP A 477 2.44 10.45 12.07
CA TRP A 477 2.46 9.15 11.41
C TRP A 477 1.31 8.23 11.88
N ILE A 478 1.01 8.15 13.19
CA ILE A 478 -0.11 7.37 13.74
C ILE A 478 -1.43 7.90 13.16
N GLU A 479 -1.64 9.21 13.17
CA GLU A 479 -2.85 9.83 12.59
C GLU A 479 -3.00 9.47 11.10
N LYS A 480 -1.92 9.57 10.32
CA LYS A 480 -1.90 9.18 8.90
C LYS A 480 -2.16 7.68 8.70
N CYS A 481 -1.61 6.81 9.54
CA CYS A 481 -1.83 5.37 9.48
C CYS A 481 -3.30 5.02 9.72
N LEU A 482 -3.88 5.54 10.81
CA LEU A 482 -5.27 5.31 11.19
C LEU A 482 -6.25 5.89 10.15
N ALA A 483 -5.95 7.06 9.59
CA ALA A 483 -6.73 7.70 8.54
C ALA A 483 -6.72 6.95 7.20
N SER A 484 -5.67 6.17 6.92
CA SER A 484 -5.51 5.45 5.64
C SER A 484 -6.43 4.23 5.48
N ALA A 485 -7.07 3.78 6.55
CA ALA A 485 -7.88 2.56 6.56
C ALA A 485 -9.25 2.77 5.87
N ASP A 486 -9.45 2.15 4.71
CA ASP A 486 -10.80 1.97 4.15
C ASP A 486 -11.57 0.97 5.02
N ARG A 487 -12.30 1.47 6.02
CA ARG A 487 -13.04 0.65 7.00
C ARG A 487 -14.18 -0.17 6.40
N ARG A 488 -14.53 -0.01 5.12
CA ARG A 488 -15.48 -0.89 4.41
C ARG A 488 -14.79 -2.17 3.95
N LYS A 489 -13.52 -2.07 3.58
CA LYS A 489 -12.64 -3.20 3.19
C LYS A 489 -11.89 -3.79 4.40
N GLN A 490 -11.35 -2.95 5.26
CA GLN A 490 -10.56 -3.33 6.43
C GLN A 490 -11.29 -2.90 7.71
N PRO A 491 -12.35 -3.61 8.10
CA PRO A 491 -13.17 -3.25 9.26
C PRO A 491 -12.40 -3.36 10.58
N TRP A 492 -11.34 -4.17 10.67
CA TRP A 492 -10.59 -4.42 11.90
C TRP A 492 -9.33 -3.53 11.98
N LEU A 493 -9.44 -2.40 12.67
CA LEU A 493 -8.35 -1.44 12.86
C LEU A 493 -7.70 -1.64 14.23
N ILE A 494 -6.45 -2.10 14.21
CA ILE A 494 -5.68 -2.49 15.39
C ILE A 494 -4.53 -1.50 15.59
N PHE A 495 -4.41 -0.99 16.81
CA PHE A 495 -3.21 -0.30 17.28
C PHE A 495 -2.37 -1.27 18.11
N ALA A 496 -1.05 -1.22 17.99
CA ALA A 496 -0.17 -1.93 18.91
C ALA A 496 1.09 -1.13 19.21
N ALA A 497 1.58 -1.29 20.43
CA ALA A 497 2.71 -0.61 21.02
C ALA A 497 3.38 -1.57 22.02
N HIS A 498 4.61 -1.29 22.44
CA HIS A 498 5.25 -2.10 23.49
C HIS A 498 4.81 -1.63 24.88
N ARG A 499 5.31 -0.49 25.38
CA ARG A 499 4.90 0.07 26.69
C ARG A 499 3.41 0.38 26.74
N VAL A 500 2.83 0.35 27.95
CA VAL A 500 1.38 0.51 28.14
C VAL A 500 0.97 1.98 28.02
N LEU A 501 0.77 2.44 26.78
CA LEU A 501 0.18 3.76 26.50
C LEU A 501 -1.32 3.83 26.83
N GLY A 502 -1.99 2.68 26.97
CA GLY A 502 -3.43 2.58 27.23
C GLY A 502 -3.80 2.54 28.71
N TYR A 503 -3.97 1.32 29.22
CA TYR A 503 -4.45 1.02 30.57
C TYR A 503 -3.86 -0.31 31.06
N SER A 504 -3.33 -0.33 32.29
CA SER A 504 -2.93 -1.53 33.04
C SER A 504 -3.06 -1.29 34.54
N SER A 505 -3.53 -2.29 35.28
CA SER A 505 -3.55 -2.33 36.74
C SER A 505 -2.31 -2.99 37.35
N ASN A 506 -1.17 -2.93 36.66
CA ASN A 506 0.14 -3.35 37.19
C ASN A 506 0.49 -2.64 38.53
N SER A 507 1.21 -3.35 39.41
CA SER A 507 1.57 -2.86 40.74
C SER A 507 2.56 -1.68 40.73
N TRP A 508 3.47 -1.59 39.76
CA TRP A 508 4.45 -0.50 39.62
C TRP A 508 3.75 0.81 39.22
N TYR A 509 3.02 0.84 38.10
CA TYR A 509 2.21 2.00 37.71
C TYR A 509 1.28 2.43 38.85
N GLY A 510 0.60 1.48 39.50
CA GLY A 510 -0.27 1.76 40.65
C GLY A 510 0.46 2.36 41.86
N GLY A 511 1.73 2.01 42.08
CA GLY A 511 2.60 2.59 43.11
C GLY A 511 3.03 4.03 42.80
N GLU A 512 3.16 4.37 41.52
CA GLU A 512 3.41 5.73 41.03
C GLU A 512 2.12 6.59 40.93
N GLY A 513 0.96 5.99 41.19
CA GLY A 513 -0.34 6.66 41.11
C GLY A 513 -0.92 6.78 39.69
N THR A 514 -0.38 6.01 38.73
CA THR A 514 -0.84 5.94 37.34
C THR A 514 -1.40 4.54 37.00
N PHE A 515 -1.95 4.41 35.80
CA PHE A 515 -2.44 3.14 35.22
C PHE A 515 -1.98 2.99 33.75
N SER A 516 -0.95 3.73 33.36
CA SER A 516 -0.33 3.76 32.04
C SER A 516 1.04 4.42 32.16
N GLU A 517 1.84 4.38 31.10
CA GLU A 517 2.94 5.34 30.95
C GLU A 517 2.45 6.79 31.16
N PRO A 518 3.26 7.67 31.78
CA PRO A 518 2.94 9.10 31.89
C PRO A 518 2.62 9.71 30.52
N GLU A 519 1.54 10.49 30.43
CA GLU A 519 1.02 11.10 29.18
C GLU A 519 0.64 10.10 28.06
N GLY A 520 0.76 8.78 28.28
CA GLY A 520 0.61 7.71 27.27
C GLY A 520 -0.68 7.80 26.43
N LYS A 521 -1.83 7.85 27.11
CA LYS A 521 -3.16 7.89 26.48
C LYS A 521 -3.64 9.29 26.12
N ASP A 522 -3.05 10.35 26.68
CA ASP A 522 -3.77 11.62 26.84
C ASP A 522 -4.04 12.33 25.51
N ASP A 523 -3.11 12.23 24.57
CA ASP A 523 -3.32 12.63 23.17
C ASP A 523 -3.75 11.48 22.26
N LEU A 524 -3.19 10.28 22.40
CA LEU A 524 -3.49 9.16 21.49
C LEU A 524 -4.94 8.67 21.58
N GLN A 525 -5.59 8.75 22.74
CA GLN A 525 -7.01 8.41 22.86
C GLN A 525 -7.90 9.26 21.95
N LYS A 526 -7.48 10.49 21.61
CA LYS A 526 -8.20 11.36 20.68
C LYS A 526 -8.14 10.78 19.26
N LEU A 527 -7.00 10.23 18.85
CA LEU A 527 -6.84 9.54 17.56
C LEU A 527 -7.58 8.19 17.55
N TRP A 528 -7.43 7.37 18.59
CA TRP A 528 -8.12 6.08 18.72
C TRP A 528 -9.64 6.25 18.65
N GLN A 529 -10.19 7.28 19.32
CA GLN A 529 -11.60 7.63 19.30
C GLN A 529 -12.06 8.26 17.98
N LYS A 530 -11.26 9.14 17.37
CA LYS A 530 -11.55 9.76 16.06
C LYS A 530 -11.63 8.72 14.94
N TYR A 531 -10.68 7.79 14.88
CA TYR A 531 -10.55 6.81 13.80
C TYR A 531 -11.15 5.43 14.11
N ARG A 532 -11.72 5.25 15.30
CA ARG A 532 -12.36 4.01 15.78
C ARG A 532 -11.40 2.81 15.75
N VAL A 533 -10.29 2.93 16.47
CA VAL A 533 -9.45 1.77 16.78
C VAL A 533 -10.27 0.79 17.60
N ASP A 534 -10.25 -0.47 17.21
CA ASP A 534 -11.10 -1.51 17.78
C ASP A 534 -10.45 -2.12 19.01
N ILE A 535 -9.16 -2.44 18.88
CA ILE A 535 -8.34 -3.04 19.91
C ILE A 535 -6.96 -2.35 19.88
N ALA A 536 -6.48 -1.95 21.05
CA ALA A 536 -5.12 -1.46 21.28
C ALA A 536 -4.35 -2.47 22.15
N PHE A 537 -3.25 -3.00 21.63
CA PHE A 537 -2.41 -3.99 22.30
C PHE A 537 -1.13 -3.39 22.88
N PHE A 538 -0.72 -3.90 24.04
CA PHE A 538 0.50 -3.50 24.75
C PHE A 538 1.23 -4.75 25.29
N GLY A 539 2.57 -4.73 25.26
CA GLY A 539 3.45 -5.65 25.98
C GLY A 539 3.87 -5.04 27.32
N HIS A 540 5.17 -5.15 27.65
CA HIS A 540 5.92 -4.50 28.74
C HIS A 540 5.55 -4.95 30.16
N VAL A 541 4.25 -5.03 30.43
CA VAL A 541 3.73 -5.57 31.69
C VAL A 541 3.56 -7.09 31.51
N HIS A 542 4.35 -7.88 32.25
CA HIS A 542 4.42 -9.33 32.08
C HIS A 542 3.24 -10.08 32.70
N ASN A 543 2.03 -9.83 32.19
CA ASN A 543 0.80 -10.52 32.54
C ASN A 543 -0.24 -10.36 31.39
N TYR A 544 -1.49 -10.74 31.63
CA TYR A 544 -2.58 -10.49 30.68
C TYR A 544 -3.74 -9.76 31.35
N GLU A 545 -4.10 -8.59 30.81
CA GLU A 545 -5.24 -7.79 31.28
C GLU A 545 -6.07 -7.28 30.11
N ARG A 546 -7.39 -7.47 30.20
CA ARG A 546 -8.36 -6.94 29.25
C ARG A 546 -9.21 -5.85 29.88
N ILE A 547 -9.31 -4.74 29.17
CA ILE A 547 -10.06 -3.55 29.56
C ILE A 547 -11.37 -3.49 28.76
N CYS A 548 -12.42 -2.91 29.34
CA CYS A 548 -13.68 -2.65 28.63
C CYS A 548 -13.47 -1.74 27.40
N PRO A 549 -14.42 -1.66 26.45
CA PRO A 549 -14.47 -0.53 25.53
C PRO A 549 -14.53 0.77 26.34
N ILE A 550 -13.48 1.57 26.24
CA ILE A 550 -13.19 2.67 27.17
C ILE A 550 -12.85 3.96 26.41
N TYR A 551 -13.21 5.09 26.98
CA TYR A 551 -12.77 6.41 26.55
C TYR A 551 -12.70 7.33 27.78
N GLN A 552 -11.66 8.18 27.87
CA GLN A 552 -11.45 9.08 29.03
C GLN A 552 -11.58 8.37 30.40
N SER A 553 -11.01 7.17 30.51
CA SER A 553 -11.05 6.29 31.70
C SER A 553 -12.45 5.81 32.13
N GLN A 554 -13.49 5.95 31.29
CA GLN A 554 -14.85 5.46 31.55
C GLN A 554 -15.21 4.34 30.57
N CYS A 555 -15.78 3.23 31.08
CA CYS A 555 -16.35 2.21 30.19
C CYS A 555 -17.56 2.78 29.45
N VAL A 556 -17.46 2.85 28.12
CA VAL A 556 -18.51 3.34 27.22
C VAL A 556 -19.37 2.21 26.66
N ASN A 557 -19.07 0.97 27.04
CA ASN A 557 -19.90 -0.22 26.83
C ASN A 557 -19.82 -1.12 28.08
N THR A 558 -20.95 -1.66 28.52
CA THR A 558 -21.06 -2.54 29.69
C THR A 558 -20.83 -4.02 29.40
N GLU A 559 -20.90 -4.43 28.13
CA GLU A 559 -20.71 -5.81 27.71
C GLU A 559 -19.32 -6.34 28.05
N LYS A 560 -19.24 -7.65 28.31
CA LYS A 560 -18.02 -8.31 28.80
C LYS A 560 -17.44 -9.36 27.84
N SER A 561 -18.25 -9.91 26.93
CA SER A 561 -17.83 -10.96 25.99
C SER A 561 -18.52 -10.95 24.62
N GLN A 562 -19.63 -10.23 24.44
CA GLN A 562 -20.36 -10.16 23.17
C GLN A 562 -20.65 -8.70 22.80
N TYR A 563 -19.70 -8.05 22.13
CA TYR A 563 -19.87 -6.69 21.64
C TYR A 563 -20.68 -6.71 20.34
N SER A 564 -21.74 -5.90 20.27
CA SER A 564 -22.53 -5.76 19.05
C SER A 564 -22.81 -4.30 18.68
N GLY A 565 -22.82 -4.01 17.38
CA GLY A 565 -23.06 -2.68 16.85
C GLY A 565 -21.92 -1.69 17.17
N VAL A 566 -22.30 -0.48 17.60
CA VAL A 566 -21.38 0.64 17.82
C VAL A 566 -20.62 0.44 19.14
N GLN A 567 -19.30 0.32 19.07
CA GLN A 567 -18.46 -0.06 20.21
C GLN A 567 -18.16 1.09 21.18
N ASN A 568 -18.44 2.34 20.76
CA ASN A 568 -18.30 3.62 21.49
C ASN A 568 -16.89 4.01 21.99
N GLY A 569 -15.95 3.08 22.09
CA GLY A 569 -14.55 3.30 22.46
C GLY A 569 -13.70 2.06 22.18
N THR A 570 -12.39 2.19 22.36
CA THR A 570 -11.40 1.15 22.05
C THR A 570 -11.32 0.12 23.18
N ILE A 571 -11.13 -1.16 22.86
CA ILE A 571 -10.73 -2.18 23.84
C ILE A 571 -9.21 -2.11 24.02
N HIS A 572 -8.73 -2.02 25.26
CA HIS A 572 -7.28 -2.10 25.54
C HIS A 572 -6.93 -3.48 26.09
N VAL A 573 -5.77 -3.99 25.71
CA VAL A 573 -5.28 -5.31 26.10
C VAL A 573 -3.79 -5.26 26.40
N VAL A 574 -3.41 -5.63 27.62
CA VAL A 574 -2.04 -5.99 27.98
C VAL A 574 -1.86 -7.48 27.66
N VAL A 575 -0.80 -7.81 26.93
CA VAL A 575 -0.46 -9.17 26.50
C VAL A 575 1.07 -9.38 26.54
N GLY A 576 1.72 -8.83 27.58
CA GLY A 576 3.15 -9.04 27.85
C GLY A 576 3.46 -10.35 28.59
N GLY A 577 2.50 -11.23 28.77
CA GLY A 577 2.72 -12.58 29.33
C GLY A 577 3.51 -13.54 28.43
N GLY A 578 4.31 -13.07 27.46
CA GLY A 578 4.93 -13.93 26.45
C GLY A 578 5.97 -14.91 27.00
N GLY A 579 6.74 -14.54 28.02
CA GLY A 579 7.75 -15.43 28.58
C GLY A 579 8.60 -14.86 29.72
N ARG A 580 8.78 -13.54 29.78
CA ARG A 580 9.51 -12.84 30.84
C ARG A 580 8.82 -12.94 32.20
N SER A 581 9.62 -12.92 33.27
CA SER A 581 9.17 -13.06 34.66
C SER A 581 7.95 -12.19 34.99
N LEU A 582 6.88 -12.86 35.42
CA LEU A 582 5.54 -12.28 35.58
C LEU A 582 5.51 -11.07 36.53
N SER A 583 4.61 -10.13 36.26
CA SER A 583 4.46 -8.90 37.04
C SER A 583 3.13 -8.85 37.80
N ASP A 584 3.22 -8.52 39.10
CA ASP A 584 2.07 -8.40 39.99
C ASP A 584 1.09 -7.27 39.59
N TYR A 585 -0.16 -7.44 40.00
CA TYR A 585 -1.19 -6.41 39.91
C TYR A 585 -1.24 -5.53 41.17
N SER A 586 -1.70 -4.29 40.99
CA SER A 586 -2.10 -3.41 42.07
C SER A 586 -3.23 -4.04 42.90
N SER A 587 -3.23 -3.72 44.19
CA SER A 587 -4.30 -4.08 45.13
C SER A 587 -5.60 -3.33 44.84
N LEU A 588 -5.54 -2.18 44.15
CA LEU A 588 -6.72 -1.53 43.59
C LEU A 588 -7.10 -2.23 42.28
N ILE A 589 -8.38 -2.61 42.16
CA ILE A 589 -8.95 -3.17 40.93
C ILE A 589 -9.79 -2.07 40.26
N PRO A 590 -9.33 -1.48 39.14
CA PRO A 590 -10.08 -0.45 38.44
C PRO A 590 -11.37 -1.02 37.83
N VAL A 591 -12.46 -0.23 37.84
CA VAL A 591 -13.78 -0.65 37.31
C VAL A 591 -13.77 -1.03 35.82
N TRP A 592 -12.75 -0.60 35.08
CA TRP A 592 -12.57 -0.89 33.67
C TRP A 592 -11.82 -2.20 33.38
N SER A 593 -11.14 -2.78 34.37
CA SER A 593 -10.46 -4.08 34.24
C SER A 593 -11.52 -5.19 34.18
N VAL A 594 -11.66 -5.84 33.03
CA VAL A 594 -12.66 -6.90 32.78
C VAL A 594 -12.12 -8.27 33.16
N TYR A 595 -10.87 -8.56 32.80
CA TYR A 595 -10.20 -9.84 33.06
C TYR A 595 -8.73 -9.61 33.34
N ARG A 596 -8.15 -10.38 34.26
CA ARG A 596 -6.73 -10.36 34.62
C ARG A 596 -6.24 -11.77 34.85
N ASP A 597 -5.05 -12.09 34.35
CA ASP A 597 -4.37 -13.37 34.57
C ASP A 597 -2.90 -13.14 34.90
N HIS A 598 -2.36 -13.91 35.84
CA HIS A 598 -0.97 -13.85 36.26
C HIS A 598 -0.28 -15.18 35.87
N ASP A 599 -0.11 -15.37 34.57
CA ASP A 599 0.43 -16.57 33.93
C ASP A 599 0.95 -16.21 32.53
N PHE A 600 1.66 -17.13 31.89
CA PHE A 600 2.17 -16.93 30.53
C PHE A 600 1.08 -17.20 29.48
N GLY A 601 0.99 -16.36 28.45
CA GLY A 601 0.02 -16.51 27.39
C GLY A 601 0.16 -15.52 26.24
N PHE A 602 -0.67 -15.70 25.22
CA PHE A 602 -0.71 -14.91 24.00
C PHE A 602 -2.16 -14.76 23.51
N VAL A 603 -2.41 -13.75 22.67
CA VAL A 603 -3.73 -13.54 22.05
C VAL A 603 -3.78 -14.12 20.65
N LYS A 604 -4.94 -14.65 20.28
CA LYS A 604 -5.33 -15.05 18.94
C LYS A 604 -6.59 -14.27 18.51
N LEU A 605 -6.49 -13.56 17.40
CA LEU A 605 -7.63 -12.96 16.72
C LEU A 605 -8.06 -13.87 15.56
N THR A 606 -9.36 -14.05 15.36
CA THR A 606 -9.93 -14.76 14.21
C THR A 606 -11.04 -13.92 13.60
N ALA A 607 -10.79 -13.31 12.44
CA ALA A 607 -11.84 -12.69 11.63
C ALA A 607 -12.46 -13.76 10.72
N PHE A 608 -13.76 -13.99 10.86
CA PHE A 608 -14.50 -14.94 10.02
C PHE A 608 -14.95 -14.30 8.72
N ASN A 609 -15.31 -13.02 8.78
CA ASN A 609 -15.73 -12.17 7.68
C ASN A 609 -15.66 -10.69 8.12
N HIS A 610 -16.12 -9.77 7.27
CA HIS A 610 -16.09 -8.33 7.55
C HIS A 610 -16.90 -7.88 8.77
N SER A 611 -17.91 -8.65 9.21
CA SER A 611 -18.79 -8.28 10.32
C SER A 611 -18.50 -9.01 11.63
N SER A 612 -17.66 -10.06 11.63
CA SER A 612 -17.42 -10.92 12.79
C SER A 612 -15.94 -11.17 13.11
N LEU A 613 -15.52 -10.70 14.29
CA LEU A 613 -14.22 -10.96 14.91
C LEU A 613 -14.39 -11.74 16.21
N LEU A 614 -13.56 -12.77 16.40
CA LEU A 614 -13.33 -13.45 17.67
C LEU A 614 -11.95 -13.11 18.22
N PHE A 615 -11.89 -12.85 19.51
CA PHE A 615 -10.69 -12.68 20.31
C PHE A 615 -10.58 -13.85 21.29
N GLU A 616 -9.40 -14.46 21.40
CA GLU A 616 -9.07 -15.51 22.37
C GLU A 616 -7.74 -15.18 23.07
N TYR A 617 -7.72 -15.15 24.40
CA TYR A 617 -6.49 -15.23 25.18
C TYR A 617 -6.20 -16.68 25.55
N LYS A 618 -4.98 -17.14 25.24
CA LYS A 618 -4.53 -18.52 25.41
C LYS A 618 -3.31 -18.59 26.32
N LYS A 619 -3.32 -19.51 27.29
CA LYS A 619 -2.14 -19.73 28.15
C LYS A 619 -1.09 -20.56 27.41
N SER A 620 0.19 -20.20 27.59
CA SER A 620 1.31 -20.89 26.94
C SER A 620 1.56 -22.30 27.47
N ARG A 621 1.12 -22.61 28.71
CA ARG A 621 1.31 -23.94 29.31
C ARG A 621 0.52 -25.05 28.61
N ASP A 622 -0.65 -24.74 28.04
CA ASP A 622 -1.61 -25.72 27.50
C ASP A 622 -2.15 -25.35 26.10
N GLY A 623 -2.21 -24.06 25.73
CA GLY A 623 -2.78 -23.58 24.47
C GLY A 623 -4.30 -23.40 24.50
N GLU A 624 -4.93 -23.63 25.66
CA GLU A 624 -6.37 -23.52 25.88
C GLU A 624 -6.80 -22.06 26.08
N VAL A 625 -8.08 -21.77 25.83
CA VAL A 625 -8.64 -20.41 25.91
C VAL A 625 -9.12 -20.12 27.33
N TYR A 626 -8.65 -19.03 27.93
CA TYR A 626 -8.99 -18.63 29.32
C TYR A 626 -9.81 -17.34 29.41
N ASP A 627 -9.73 -16.48 28.40
CA ASP A 627 -10.60 -15.31 28.21
C ASP A 627 -10.91 -15.14 26.72
N SER A 628 -12.10 -14.64 26.39
CA SER A 628 -12.52 -14.43 25.00
C SER A 628 -13.65 -13.42 24.88
N PHE A 629 -13.76 -12.80 23.70
CA PHE A 629 -14.92 -12.00 23.32
C PHE A 629 -15.14 -12.02 21.81
N THR A 630 -16.35 -11.68 21.38
CA THR A 630 -16.67 -11.43 19.98
C THR A 630 -17.05 -9.98 19.74
N ILE A 631 -16.79 -9.49 18.52
CA ILE A 631 -17.35 -8.24 17.99
C ILE A 631 -18.21 -8.63 16.77
N TYR A 632 -19.50 -8.29 16.80
CA TYR A 632 -20.42 -8.40 15.66
C TYR A 632 -20.96 -7.02 15.28
N ARG A 633 -20.58 -6.48 14.12
CA ARG A 633 -21.03 -5.16 13.68
C ARG A 633 -20.93 -4.99 12.17
N GLU A 634 -21.74 -4.11 11.62
CA GLU A 634 -21.75 -3.78 10.19
C GLU A 634 -20.95 -2.48 9.92
N TYR A 635 -20.60 -2.22 8.66
CA TYR A 635 -19.89 -0.98 8.28
C TYR A 635 -20.60 0.31 8.72
N LYS A 636 -21.94 0.32 8.71
CA LYS A 636 -22.77 1.42 9.24
C LYS A 636 -22.49 1.75 10.72
N ASP A 637 -22.08 0.76 11.51
CA ASP A 637 -21.86 0.89 12.95
C ASP A 637 -20.46 1.46 13.22
N VAL A 638 -19.52 1.27 12.28
CA VAL A 638 -18.21 1.95 12.27
C VAL A 638 -18.36 3.43 11.90
N LEU A 639 -19.29 3.76 10.99
CA LEU A 639 -19.61 5.15 10.59
C LEU A 639 -20.47 5.92 11.60
N ALA A 640 -21.18 5.24 12.50
CA ALA A 640 -22.06 5.88 13.47
C ALA A 640 -21.29 6.81 14.42
N CYS A 641 -21.74 8.06 14.55
CA CYS A 641 -21.12 9.08 15.41
C CYS A 641 -21.12 8.66 16.90
N VAL A 642 -20.01 8.90 17.60
CA VAL A 642 -19.89 8.79 19.07
C VAL A 642 -19.10 9.99 19.62
N HIS A 643 -19.02 10.11 20.95
CA HIS A 643 -18.30 11.20 21.63
C HIS A 643 -16.89 11.42 21.06
N ASP A 644 -16.53 12.68 20.80
CA ASP A 644 -15.25 13.15 20.23
C ASP A 644 -14.81 12.51 18.89
N SER A 645 -15.77 12.03 18.09
CA SER A 645 -15.52 11.43 16.76
C SER A 645 -16.48 11.90 15.66
N SER A 646 -17.29 12.93 15.94
CA SER A 646 -18.13 13.57 14.94
C SER A 646 -17.28 14.32 13.92
N LEU A 647 -17.38 13.94 12.64
CA LEU A 647 -17.01 14.82 11.54
C LEU A 647 -17.83 16.11 11.65
N ALA A 648 -17.23 17.25 11.29
CA ALA A 648 -17.93 18.54 11.34
C ALA A 648 -19.20 18.47 10.48
N HIS A 649 -20.37 18.61 11.11
CA HIS A 649 -21.66 18.66 10.42
C HIS A 649 -22.02 20.10 10.09
N ASP A 650 -21.81 20.49 8.84
CA ASP A 650 -22.72 21.44 8.21
C ASP A 650 -24.11 20.79 8.07
N GLN A 651 -25.16 21.57 8.27
CA GLN A 651 -26.49 21.07 8.57
C GLN A 651 -27.16 20.39 7.36
N ILE A 652 -27.37 19.07 7.45
CA ILE A 652 -28.32 18.35 6.59
C ILE A 652 -29.43 17.76 7.47
N ASN A 653 -30.63 18.32 7.34
CA ASN A 653 -31.83 17.81 8.00
C ASN A 653 -32.22 16.43 7.44
N LEU A 654 -31.96 15.37 8.22
CA LEU A 654 -32.50 14.04 7.98
C LEU A 654 -33.71 13.79 8.90
N ASN A 655 -34.91 14.06 8.38
CA ASN A 655 -36.12 13.49 8.95
C ASN A 655 -36.12 11.98 8.64
N ALA A 656 -35.88 11.18 9.66
CA ALA A 656 -36.07 9.75 9.59
C ALA A 656 -37.56 9.40 9.62
N ASP A 657 -38.01 8.50 8.73
CA ASP A 657 -39.04 7.55 9.14
C ASP A 657 -39.08 6.26 8.30
N GLN A 658 -39.23 5.14 9.02
CA GLN A 658 -39.69 3.80 8.59
C GLN A 658 -38.75 2.89 7.73
N PRO A 659 -38.87 1.55 7.86
CA PRO A 659 -37.76 0.62 7.60
C PRO A 659 -37.96 -0.35 6.41
N LEU A 660 -36.84 -0.77 5.81
CA LEU A 660 -36.78 -1.89 4.87
C LEU A 660 -36.87 -3.25 5.59
N SER A 661 -38.04 -3.92 5.54
CA SER A 661 -38.09 -5.39 5.48
C SER A 661 -39.43 -5.89 4.92
N LYS A 662 -39.40 -7.03 4.23
CA LYS A 662 -40.55 -7.75 3.59
C LYS A 662 -41.13 -7.13 2.32
N ILE A 663 -40.35 -7.18 1.22
CA ILE A 663 -40.97 -7.49 -0.08
C ILE A 663 -41.12 -9.00 -0.16
N ALA A 664 -42.36 -9.47 -0.05
CA ALA A 664 -42.70 -10.85 -0.36
C ALA A 664 -42.49 -11.10 -1.86
N ILE A 665 -42.02 -12.30 -2.21
CA ILE A 665 -42.00 -12.78 -3.60
C ILE A 665 -43.46 -12.96 -4.04
N LEU A 666 -44.06 -11.91 -4.57
CA LEU A 666 -45.39 -11.97 -5.15
C LEU A 666 -45.27 -12.52 -6.58
N ASN A 667 -45.76 -13.74 -6.78
CA ASN A 667 -45.88 -14.35 -8.10
C ASN A 667 -46.83 -13.52 -8.98
N CYS A 668 -46.29 -12.58 -9.76
CA CYS A 668 -47.07 -11.82 -10.72
C CYS A 668 -47.37 -12.68 -11.96
N LYS A 669 -48.35 -13.58 -11.84
CA LYS A 669 -49.08 -14.09 -13.00
C LYS A 669 -49.99 -12.97 -13.52
N LEU A 670 -49.46 -12.09 -14.36
CA LEU A 670 -50.30 -11.22 -15.19
C LEU A 670 -50.77 -11.99 -16.41
N ALA A 671 -52.08 -11.94 -16.64
CA ALA A 671 -52.73 -12.73 -17.68
C ALA A 671 -52.42 -12.16 -19.07
N LEU A 672 -51.71 -12.94 -19.89
CA LEU A 672 -51.80 -12.81 -21.34
C LEU A 672 -53.22 -13.21 -21.78
N ASN A 673 -54.11 -12.23 -21.83
CA ASN A 673 -55.39 -12.40 -22.52
C ASN A 673 -55.14 -12.75 -23.98
N ASN A 674 -55.85 -13.76 -24.49
CA ASN A 674 -55.77 -14.22 -25.88
C ASN A 674 -55.79 -13.06 -26.88
N ASN A 675 -54.72 -12.89 -27.66
CA ASN A 675 -54.77 -12.59 -29.11
C ASN A 675 -53.36 -12.50 -29.75
N SER A 676 -53.01 -13.55 -30.50
CA SER A 676 -52.24 -13.56 -31.78
C SER A 676 -50.95 -12.76 -31.99
N SER A 677 -50.42 -12.04 -31.00
CA SER A 677 -49.12 -11.36 -31.04
C SER A 677 -48.01 -12.24 -30.47
N SER A 678 -46.80 -12.21 -31.06
CA SER A 678 -45.63 -12.98 -30.63
C SER A 678 -44.31 -12.32 -31.03
N ILE A 679 -43.23 -12.67 -30.35
CA ILE A 679 -41.86 -12.26 -30.70
C ILE A 679 -40.93 -13.46 -30.52
N TYR A 680 -40.02 -13.67 -31.48
CA TYR A 680 -39.09 -14.78 -31.49
C TYR A 680 -37.70 -14.30 -31.91
N ALA A 681 -36.68 -14.69 -31.16
CA ALA A 681 -35.30 -14.27 -31.37
C ALA A 681 -34.42 -15.49 -31.66
N LYS A 682 -33.57 -15.38 -32.70
CA LYS A 682 -32.59 -16.40 -33.09
C LYS A 682 -31.24 -15.77 -33.43
N ILE A 683 -30.16 -16.40 -32.99
CA ILE A 683 -28.80 -16.05 -33.41
C ILE A 683 -28.69 -16.33 -34.92
N ILE A 684 -28.05 -15.42 -35.66
CA ILE A 684 -27.78 -15.58 -37.09
C ILE A 684 -26.29 -15.37 -37.37
N ASP A 685 -25.74 -16.19 -38.25
CA ASP A 685 -24.39 -16.02 -38.76
C ASP A 685 -24.47 -15.17 -40.05
N LEU A 686 -23.69 -14.07 -40.08
CA LEU A 686 -23.64 -13.12 -41.20
C LEU A 686 -22.23 -12.96 -41.79
N GLN A 687 -21.30 -13.86 -41.46
CA GLN A 687 -19.95 -13.83 -42.02
C GLN A 687 -19.92 -14.26 -43.51
N PRO A 688 -19.23 -13.53 -44.40
CA PRO A 688 -18.92 -14.03 -45.74
C PRO A 688 -17.87 -15.14 -45.66
N LYS A 689 -18.12 -16.28 -46.31
CA LYS A 689 -17.20 -17.45 -46.32
C LYS A 689 -15.80 -17.09 -46.86
N LYS A 690 -14.82 -16.87 -45.98
CA LYS A 690 -13.38 -16.93 -46.30
C LYS A 690 -12.54 -17.51 -45.15
N GLY A 691 -11.78 -18.55 -45.46
CA GLY A 691 -10.59 -18.98 -44.71
C GLY A 691 -10.84 -19.74 -43.41
N LYS A 692 -10.72 -21.08 -43.43
CA LYS A 692 -10.58 -21.88 -42.21
C LYS A 692 -9.27 -21.50 -41.50
N ASN A 693 -9.36 -21.02 -40.26
CA ASN A 693 -8.37 -21.24 -39.21
C ASN A 693 -9.11 -21.48 -37.89
N ASN A 694 -9.55 -22.72 -37.69
CA ASN A 694 -10.23 -23.14 -36.46
C ASN A 694 -9.23 -23.23 -35.30
N ASN A 695 -9.24 -22.24 -34.41
CA ASN A 695 -8.70 -22.35 -33.05
C ASN A 695 -9.67 -21.65 -32.06
N GLY A 696 -10.89 -22.18 -31.93
CA GLY A 696 -11.78 -21.95 -30.76
C GLY A 696 -12.01 -20.51 -30.26
N ILE A 697 -11.91 -19.47 -31.09
CA ILE A 697 -12.17 -18.08 -30.68
C ILE A 697 -13.68 -17.85 -30.70
N GLU A 698 -14.28 -17.59 -29.53
CA GLU A 698 -15.64 -17.05 -29.47
C GLU A 698 -15.65 -15.64 -30.08
N GLU A 699 -16.62 -15.33 -30.95
CA GLU A 699 -16.82 -13.95 -31.40
C GLU A 699 -17.38 -13.10 -30.26
N ASP A 700 -16.64 -12.05 -29.89
CA ASP A 700 -17.01 -11.09 -28.82
C ASP A 700 -18.31 -10.31 -29.12
N ALA A 701 -18.84 -10.40 -30.35
CA ALA A 701 -20.11 -9.83 -30.78
C ALA A 701 -20.82 -10.75 -31.79
N LYS A 702 -22.16 -10.83 -31.73
CA LYS A 702 -22.97 -11.68 -32.63
C LYS A 702 -24.24 -10.99 -33.12
N TRP A 703 -24.72 -11.41 -34.28
CA TRP A 703 -25.99 -10.94 -34.83
C TRP A 703 -27.18 -11.81 -34.37
N VAL A 704 -28.29 -11.16 -34.03
CA VAL A 704 -29.55 -11.79 -33.67
C VAL A 704 -30.67 -11.25 -34.55
N SER A 705 -31.41 -12.15 -35.18
CA SER A 705 -32.64 -11.85 -35.90
C SER A 705 -33.82 -11.93 -34.94
N VAL A 706 -34.63 -10.88 -34.87
CA VAL A 706 -35.83 -10.80 -34.03
C VAL A 706 -37.03 -10.62 -34.95
N THR A 707 -37.84 -11.67 -35.06
CA THR A 707 -39.09 -11.63 -35.83
C THR A 707 -40.26 -11.46 -34.88
N LEU A 708 -41.11 -10.47 -35.15
CA LEU A 708 -42.27 -10.14 -34.33
C LEU A 708 -43.54 -10.14 -35.18
N LYS A 709 -44.64 -10.44 -34.52
CA LYS A 709 -46.00 -10.32 -35.03
C LYS A 709 -46.85 -9.58 -34.00
N ASN A 710 -47.49 -8.49 -34.38
CA ASN A 710 -48.51 -7.82 -33.58
C ASN A 710 -49.86 -7.89 -34.30
N SER A 711 -50.90 -8.29 -33.59
CA SER A 711 -52.28 -8.32 -34.08
C SER A 711 -52.93 -6.93 -34.19
N LYS A 712 -52.34 -5.92 -33.55
CA LYS A 712 -52.76 -4.51 -33.59
C LYS A 712 -51.52 -3.61 -33.72
N PRO A 713 -50.84 -3.62 -34.88
CA PRO A 713 -49.60 -2.87 -35.05
C PRO A 713 -49.86 -1.35 -35.03
N ALA A 714 -48.97 -0.61 -34.38
CA ALA A 714 -48.97 0.85 -34.37
C ALA A 714 -47.62 1.41 -34.85
N ASN A 715 -47.59 2.68 -35.28
CA ASN A 715 -46.36 3.33 -35.75
C ASN A 715 -45.33 3.54 -34.63
N ASP A 716 -45.79 3.53 -33.37
CA ASP A 716 -45.02 3.72 -32.14
C ASP A 716 -44.73 2.40 -31.40
N ASP A 717 -44.92 1.25 -32.06
CA ASP A 717 -44.47 -0.04 -31.55
C ASP A 717 -42.94 -0.18 -31.66
N TRP A 718 -42.32 -0.75 -30.64
CA TRP A 718 -40.86 -0.88 -30.57
C TRP A 718 -40.41 -2.14 -29.85
N VAL A 719 -39.17 -2.56 -30.11
CA VAL A 719 -38.52 -3.72 -29.48
C VAL A 719 -37.35 -3.25 -28.63
N GLY A 720 -37.37 -3.59 -27.35
CA GLY A 720 -36.24 -3.39 -26.43
C GLY A 720 -35.39 -4.66 -26.31
N VAL A 721 -34.08 -4.47 -26.14
CA VAL A 721 -33.08 -5.50 -25.85
C VAL A 721 -32.71 -5.43 -24.38
N PHE A 722 -32.88 -6.52 -23.62
CA PHE A 722 -32.65 -6.53 -22.17
C PHE A 722 -31.54 -7.52 -21.81
N SER A 723 -30.63 -7.10 -20.93
CA SER A 723 -29.58 -7.96 -20.35
C SER A 723 -29.30 -7.53 -18.90
N PRO A 724 -29.67 -8.32 -17.87
CA PRO A 724 -30.14 -9.71 -17.95
C PRO A 724 -31.46 -9.92 -18.69
N ALA A 725 -31.69 -11.14 -19.16
CA ALA A 725 -32.91 -11.51 -19.90
C ALA A 725 -34.19 -11.39 -19.06
N LYS A 726 -34.06 -11.45 -17.72
CA LYS A 726 -35.14 -11.14 -16.78
C LYS A 726 -35.05 -9.65 -16.41
N PHE A 727 -36.04 -8.90 -16.83
CA PHE A 727 -36.17 -7.45 -16.60
C PHE A 727 -37.53 -7.11 -15.99
N ASP A 728 -37.63 -5.95 -15.34
CA ASP A 728 -38.90 -5.38 -14.88
C ASP A 728 -39.46 -4.43 -15.94
N SER A 729 -40.61 -4.78 -16.52
CA SER A 729 -41.30 -3.99 -17.54
C SER A 729 -42.21 -2.91 -16.97
N SER A 730 -42.22 -2.70 -15.65
CA SER A 730 -43.03 -1.69 -14.98
C SER A 730 -42.57 -0.28 -15.37
N THR A 731 -43.51 0.68 -15.38
CA THR A 731 -43.19 2.08 -15.69
C THR A 731 -42.52 2.75 -14.48
N CYS A 732 -41.29 3.23 -14.65
CA CYS A 732 -40.57 4.04 -13.66
C CYS A 732 -40.31 5.45 -14.25
N PRO A 733 -41.27 6.39 -14.12
CA PRO A 733 -41.07 7.77 -14.55
C PRO A 733 -40.22 8.55 -13.52
N PRO A 734 -39.58 9.67 -13.92
CA PRO A 734 -38.83 10.55 -13.01
C PRO A 734 -39.70 11.09 -11.86
N ASN A 735 -39.20 11.02 -10.63
CA ASN A 735 -39.89 11.46 -9.42
C ASN A 735 -39.55 12.91 -9.05
N GLY A 736 -39.89 13.84 -9.94
CA GLY A 736 -39.65 15.27 -9.78
C GLY A 736 -38.23 15.71 -10.17
N ALA A 737 -37.84 16.91 -9.75
CA ALA A 737 -36.65 17.59 -10.26
C ALA A 737 -35.30 16.93 -9.93
N LYS A 738 -35.26 15.94 -9.02
CA LYS A 738 -34.03 15.19 -8.68
C LYS A 738 -33.71 14.04 -9.66
N ASP A 739 -34.67 13.69 -10.52
CA ASP A 739 -34.55 12.63 -11.53
C ASP A 739 -34.55 13.26 -12.94
N SER A 740 -33.99 14.47 -13.11
CA SER A 740 -33.96 15.20 -14.40
C SER A 740 -33.32 14.42 -15.53
N GLU A 741 -32.27 13.65 -15.22
CA GLU A 741 -31.49 12.86 -16.17
C GLU A 741 -32.14 11.49 -16.49
N VAL A 742 -33.30 11.17 -15.93
CA VAL A 742 -34.01 9.92 -16.27
C VAL A 742 -34.70 10.11 -17.62
N GLU A 743 -34.12 9.52 -18.66
CA GLU A 743 -34.62 9.52 -20.02
C GLU A 743 -35.69 8.43 -20.30
N LYS A 744 -36.42 8.63 -21.40
CA LYS A 744 -37.38 7.67 -21.96
C LYS A 744 -36.67 6.63 -22.84
N PRO A 745 -37.08 5.35 -22.88
CA PRO A 745 -38.32 4.82 -22.32
C PRO A 745 -38.28 4.64 -20.79
N TYR A 746 -39.36 5.06 -20.12
CA TYR A 746 -39.50 5.03 -18.65
C TYR A 746 -39.83 3.63 -18.13
N ILE A 747 -38.85 2.73 -18.14
CA ILE A 747 -38.98 1.34 -17.69
C ILE A 747 -38.04 1.09 -16.51
N CYS A 748 -38.51 0.38 -15.48
CA CYS A 748 -37.76 0.14 -14.24
C CYS A 748 -36.46 -0.68 -14.43
N SER A 749 -36.34 -1.40 -15.53
CA SER A 749 -35.07 -1.92 -16.05
C SER A 749 -34.79 -1.28 -17.40
N ALA A 750 -33.74 -0.47 -17.50
CA ALA A 750 -33.32 0.11 -18.77
C ALA A 750 -32.97 -1.00 -19.80
N PRO A 751 -33.54 -0.99 -21.02
CA PRO A 751 -33.01 -1.77 -22.13
C PRO A 751 -31.60 -1.31 -22.51
N ILE A 752 -30.76 -2.25 -22.93
CA ILE A 752 -29.40 -2.00 -23.45
C ILE A 752 -29.44 -1.14 -24.72
N LYS A 753 -30.48 -1.34 -25.53
CA LYS A 753 -30.84 -0.60 -26.74
C LYS A 753 -32.24 -0.99 -27.20
N PHE A 754 -32.82 -0.23 -28.12
CA PHE A 754 -34.18 -0.42 -28.63
C PHE A 754 -34.33 0.06 -30.06
N GLN A 755 -35.34 -0.44 -30.79
CA GLN A 755 -35.63 0.00 -32.16
C GLN A 755 -37.13 -0.10 -32.47
N ASN A 756 -37.65 0.84 -33.27
CA ASN A 756 -39.03 0.85 -33.74
C ASN A 756 -39.31 -0.37 -34.63
N ALA A 757 -40.49 -0.98 -34.49
CA ALA A 757 -40.84 -2.19 -35.21
C ALA A 757 -40.87 -2.00 -36.75
N ASN A 758 -41.14 -0.78 -37.21
CA ASN A 758 -41.18 -0.42 -38.63
C ASN A 758 -39.82 -0.08 -39.27
N TYR A 759 -38.71 -0.11 -38.51
CA TYR A 759 -37.38 0.34 -38.97
C TYR A 759 -36.89 -0.38 -40.24
N SER A 760 -36.90 -1.72 -40.23
CA SER A 760 -36.53 -2.56 -41.39
C SER A 760 -37.73 -3.04 -42.20
N SER A 761 -38.95 -2.93 -41.66
CA SER A 761 -40.20 -3.43 -42.24
C SER A 761 -41.21 -2.28 -42.37
N LYS A 762 -41.08 -1.47 -43.43
CA LYS A 762 -41.87 -0.24 -43.64
C LYS A 762 -43.38 -0.48 -43.74
N ASP A 763 -43.78 -1.71 -44.08
CA ASP A 763 -45.14 -2.20 -44.19
C ASP A 763 -45.73 -2.73 -42.86
N TYR A 764 -44.95 -2.72 -41.77
CA TYR A 764 -45.31 -3.28 -40.46
C TYR A 764 -46.70 -2.83 -39.96
N THR A 765 -47.07 -1.57 -40.12
CA THR A 765 -48.39 -1.05 -39.68
C THR A 765 -49.58 -1.55 -40.51
N THR A 766 -49.31 -2.22 -41.63
CA THR A 766 -50.33 -2.90 -42.45
C THR A 766 -50.31 -4.43 -42.28
N THR A 767 -49.11 -5.03 -42.14
CA THR A 767 -48.95 -6.50 -42.06
C THR A 767 -48.93 -7.04 -40.64
N GLY A 768 -48.63 -6.20 -39.66
CA GLY A 768 -48.36 -6.58 -38.28
C GLY A 768 -47.10 -7.43 -38.10
N VAL A 769 -46.25 -7.57 -39.12
CA VAL A 769 -45.07 -8.44 -39.07
C VAL A 769 -43.81 -7.64 -39.38
N ALA A 770 -42.78 -7.80 -38.55
CA ALA A 770 -41.47 -7.19 -38.79
C ALA A 770 -40.33 -8.16 -38.47
N THR A 771 -39.16 -7.90 -39.04
CA THR A 771 -37.92 -8.60 -38.65
C THR A 771 -36.77 -7.61 -38.50
N LEU A 772 -36.40 -7.38 -37.25
CA LEU A 772 -35.25 -6.56 -36.85
C LEU A 772 -33.98 -7.42 -36.76
N LYS A 773 -32.82 -6.77 -36.85
CA LYS A 773 -31.51 -7.39 -36.63
C LYS A 773 -30.72 -6.55 -35.64
N PHE A 774 -30.25 -7.18 -34.58
CA PHE A 774 -29.43 -6.55 -33.55
C PHE A 774 -28.03 -7.18 -33.54
N ARG A 775 -26.99 -6.38 -33.37
CA ARG A 775 -25.60 -6.80 -33.11
C ARG A 775 -25.33 -6.67 -31.62
N LEU A 776 -25.28 -7.78 -30.91
CA LEU A 776 -25.02 -7.81 -29.48
C LEU A 776 -23.53 -8.01 -29.21
N ILE A 777 -23.01 -7.39 -28.16
CA ILE A 777 -21.66 -7.63 -27.62
C ILE A 777 -21.76 -8.49 -26.36
N ASN A 778 -20.71 -9.24 -26.02
CA ASN A 778 -20.70 -10.01 -24.78
C ASN A 778 -20.48 -9.07 -23.59
N MET A 779 -21.44 -9.06 -22.67
CA MET A 779 -21.47 -8.17 -21.51
C MET A 779 -21.98 -8.90 -20.25
N ARG A 780 -21.51 -10.15 -20.04
CA ARG A 780 -21.67 -10.97 -18.81
C ARG A 780 -22.99 -11.68 -18.57
N ALA A 781 -24.12 -11.17 -19.06
CA ALA A 781 -25.43 -11.76 -18.83
C ALA A 781 -26.10 -12.26 -20.12
N ASP A 782 -27.21 -12.98 -19.96
CA ASP A 782 -28.07 -13.43 -21.04
C ASP A 782 -28.92 -12.28 -21.62
N PHE A 783 -29.66 -12.57 -22.70
CA PHE A 783 -30.47 -11.58 -23.42
C PHE A 783 -31.92 -12.04 -23.62
N SER A 784 -32.85 -11.08 -23.55
CA SER A 784 -34.22 -11.22 -24.08
C SER A 784 -34.61 -9.99 -24.90
N PHE A 785 -35.66 -10.14 -25.69
CA PHE A 785 -36.23 -9.08 -26.52
C PHE A 785 -37.70 -8.93 -26.19
N ALA A 786 -38.19 -7.71 -26.07
CA ALA A 786 -39.57 -7.46 -25.72
C ALA A 786 -40.23 -6.41 -26.63
N LEU A 787 -41.42 -6.73 -27.12
CA LEU A 787 -42.26 -5.86 -27.94
C LEU A 787 -43.15 -5.00 -27.04
N PHE A 788 -43.14 -3.70 -27.27
CA PHE A 788 -43.97 -2.71 -26.60
C PHE A 788 -44.86 -1.95 -27.59
N THR A 789 -46.00 -1.47 -27.09
CA THR A 789 -46.93 -0.52 -27.75
C THR A 789 -46.99 0.77 -26.93
N GLY A 790 -47.50 1.88 -27.48
CA GLY A 790 -47.69 3.14 -26.74
C GLY A 790 -46.44 4.03 -26.65
N GLY A 791 -45.47 3.80 -27.53
CA GLY A 791 -44.23 4.57 -27.64
C GLY A 791 -43.33 4.48 -26.40
N PHE A 792 -42.40 5.42 -26.28
CA PHE A 792 -41.44 5.47 -25.17
C PHE A 792 -41.98 6.12 -23.89
N LEU A 793 -43.05 6.93 -23.99
CA LEU A 793 -43.62 7.64 -22.82
C LEU A 793 -44.53 6.77 -21.97
N ASN A 794 -45.33 5.90 -22.60
CA ASN A 794 -46.28 5.02 -21.91
C ASN A 794 -46.14 3.56 -22.41
N PRO A 795 -44.94 2.96 -22.32
CA PRO A 795 -44.64 1.68 -22.93
C PRO A 795 -45.47 0.57 -22.28
N LYS A 796 -46.22 -0.17 -23.09
CA LYS A 796 -47.04 -1.31 -22.68
C LYS A 796 -46.48 -2.59 -23.28
N LEU A 797 -45.97 -3.46 -22.43
CA LEU A 797 -45.44 -4.77 -22.82
C LEU A 797 -46.51 -5.62 -23.51
N VAL A 798 -46.18 -6.15 -24.69
CA VAL A 798 -47.07 -7.01 -25.50
C VAL A 798 -46.58 -8.45 -25.50
N ALA A 799 -45.28 -8.67 -25.72
CA ALA A 799 -44.68 -10.00 -25.80
C ALA A 799 -43.19 -9.97 -25.43
N ILE A 800 -42.67 -11.07 -24.88
CA ILE A 800 -41.25 -11.30 -24.60
C ILE A 800 -40.78 -12.51 -25.40
N SER A 801 -39.54 -12.48 -25.89
CA SER A 801 -38.93 -13.60 -26.63
C SER A 801 -38.53 -14.74 -25.69
N ASN A 802 -38.10 -15.85 -26.27
CA ASN A 802 -37.20 -16.77 -25.58
C ASN A 802 -35.95 -16.04 -25.07
N THR A 803 -35.47 -16.42 -23.88
CA THR A 803 -34.10 -16.10 -23.44
C THR A 803 -33.09 -16.70 -24.41
N LEU A 804 -32.02 -15.97 -24.71
CA LEU A 804 -30.94 -16.42 -25.58
C LEU A 804 -29.58 -16.43 -24.84
N PRO A 805 -28.93 -17.59 -24.69
CA PRO A 805 -27.52 -17.67 -24.36
C PRO A 805 -26.70 -17.36 -25.62
N VAL A 806 -26.51 -16.07 -25.90
CA VAL A 806 -25.86 -15.59 -27.13
C VAL A 806 -24.38 -15.97 -27.19
N PHE A 807 -23.70 -15.93 -26.05
CA PHE A 807 -22.29 -16.25 -25.86
C PHE A 807 -22.15 -17.54 -25.06
N ALA A 808 -21.17 -18.38 -25.40
CA ALA A 808 -21.01 -19.68 -24.74
C ALA A 808 -20.27 -19.51 -23.40
N ASN A 809 -19.37 -18.54 -23.30
CA ASN A 809 -18.92 -18.00 -22.01
C ASN A 809 -19.26 -16.51 -21.84
N PRO A 810 -20.41 -16.18 -21.20
CA PRO A 810 -20.73 -14.80 -20.84
C PRO A 810 -19.67 -14.14 -19.92
N LYS A 811 -19.00 -14.92 -19.06
CA LYS A 811 -18.01 -14.40 -18.09
C LYS A 811 -16.62 -14.13 -18.68
N ALA A 812 -16.40 -14.36 -19.98
CA ALA A 812 -15.09 -14.30 -20.61
C ALA A 812 -14.30 -12.98 -20.33
N PRO A 813 -12.96 -13.03 -20.26
CA PRO A 813 -12.12 -11.83 -20.18
C PRO A 813 -12.11 -11.07 -21.52
N LEU A 814 -12.64 -9.85 -21.52
CA LEU A 814 -12.95 -9.10 -22.73
C LEU A 814 -12.49 -7.63 -22.67
N TYR A 815 -12.33 -7.08 -23.87
CA TYR A 815 -12.07 -5.66 -24.15
C TYR A 815 -10.91 -5.05 -23.32
N PRO A 816 -9.67 -5.52 -23.53
CA PRO A 816 -8.52 -4.93 -22.90
C PRO A 816 -8.29 -3.51 -23.41
N ARG A 817 -8.00 -2.60 -22.49
CA ARG A 817 -7.45 -1.26 -22.78
C ARG A 817 -6.08 -1.11 -22.12
N LEU A 818 -5.15 -0.57 -22.88
CA LEU A 818 -3.79 -0.27 -22.48
C LEU A 818 -3.71 1.16 -21.96
N ALA A 819 -2.94 1.38 -20.90
CA ALA A 819 -2.54 2.71 -20.45
C ALA A 819 -1.12 2.69 -19.89
N ILE A 820 -0.39 3.80 -20.04
CA ILE A 820 0.96 3.94 -19.48
C ILE A 820 0.88 3.83 -17.95
N GLY A 821 1.79 3.06 -17.36
CA GLY A 821 1.91 2.88 -15.92
C GLY A 821 2.55 4.05 -15.19
N LYS A 822 3.00 3.82 -13.96
CA LYS A 822 3.68 4.85 -13.14
C LYS A 822 5.13 5.13 -13.59
N ALA A 823 5.68 4.28 -14.45
CA ALA A 823 7.00 4.42 -15.05
C ALA A 823 6.91 4.29 -16.58
N TRP A 824 7.91 4.80 -17.29
CA TRP A 824 7.95 4.80 -18.77
C TRP A 824 8.03 3.38 -19.36
N ASP A 825 8.61 2.45 -18.60
CA ASP A 825 8.79 1.03 -18.87
C ASP A 825 7.71 0.15 -18.21
N GLU A 826 6.59 0.75 -17.81
CA GLU A 826 5.40 0.05 -17.31
C GLU A 826 4.21 0.28 -18.25
N MET A 827 3.56 -0.82 -18.68
CA MET A 827 2.29 -0.79 -19.39
C MET A 827 1.24 -1.50 -18.54
N THR A 828 0.06 -0.91 -18.42
CA THR A 828 -1.08 -1.57 -17.77
C THR A 828 -1.99 -2.22 -18.81
N VAL A 829 -2.55 -3.39 -18.48
CA VAL A 829 -3.61 -4.04 -19.23
C VAL A 829 -4.84 -4.10 -18.33
N THR A 830 -5.84 -3.28 -18.63
CA THR A 830 -7.13 -3.25 -17.90
C THR A 830 -8.22 -3.92 -18.73
N TRP A 831 -8.96 -4.88 -18.15
CA TRP A 831 -10.03 -5.59 -18.85
C TRP A 831 -11.23 -5.90 -17.97
N THR A 832 -12.33 -6.32 -18.59
CA THR A 832 -13.59 -6.64 -17.89
C THR A 832 -13.90 -8.13 -18.02
N SER A 833 -14.35 -8.78 -16.95
CA SER A 833 -14.83 -10.16 -16.98
C SER A 833 -16.07 -10.37 -16.08
N GLY A 834 -16.62 -11.58 -16.08
CA GLY A 834 -17.65 -12.01 -15.15
C GLY A 834 -17.14 -12.88 -13.99
N TYR A 835 -15.83 -13.04 -13.82
CA TYR A 835 -15.22 -13.82 -12.75
C TYR A 835 -14.71 -12.92 -11.63
N ASN A 836 -15.17 -13.16 -10.40
CA ASN A 836 -14.59 -12.55 -9.21
C ASN A 836 -13.34 -13.32 -8.72
N ILE A 837 -12.59 -12.74 -7.79
CA ILE A 837 -11.37 -13.36 -7.23
C ILE A 837 -11.62 -14.64 -6.43
N ASP A 838 -12.84 -14.86 -5.93
CA ASP A 838 -13.27 -16.12 -5.29
C ASP A 838 -13.76 -17.18 -6.30
N GLU A 839 -13.90 -16.83 -7.58
CA GLU A 839 -14.18 -17.77 -8.68
C GLU A 839 -12.92 -18.13 -9.49
N ALA A 840 -12.07 -17.14 -9.75
CA ALA A 840 -10.86 -17.31 -10.57
C ALA A 840 -9.76 -16.34 -10.18
N VAL A 841 -8.50 -16.76 -10.30
CA VAL A 841 -7.35 -15.85 -10.18
C VAL A 841 -7.06 -15.21 -11.55
N PRO A 842 -7.20 -13.87 -11.69
CA PRO A 842 -6.95 -13.16 -12.95
C PRO A 842 -5.46 -12.82 -13.11
N PHE A 843 -4.97 -12.92 -14.35
CA PHE A 843 -3.59 -12.61 -14.69
C PHE A 843 -3.47 -12.27 -16.19
N VAL A 844 -2.33 -11.71 -16.60
CA VAL A 844 -1.97 -11.54 -18.01
C VAL A 844 -0.75 -12.39 -18.30
N GLU A 845 -0.82 -13.22 -19.34
CA GLU A 845 0.34 -13.90 -19.91
C GLU A 845 0.90 -13.06 -21.06
N TRP A 846 2.18 -12.72 -21.01
CA TRP A 846 2.79 -11.75 -21.90
C TRP A 846 4.30 -11.93 -22.04
N GLY A 847 4.90 -11.32 -23.06
CA GLY A 847 6.35 -11.33 -23.27
C GLY A 847 6.74 -10.74 -24.61
N LEU A 848 8.04 -10.68 -24.90
CA LEU A 848 8.53 -10.26 -26.22
C LEU A 848 7.95 -11.18 -27.30
N LYS A 849 7.60 -10.59 -28.44
CA LYS A 849 6.89 -11.29 -29.51
C LYS A 849 7.75 -12.41 -30.12
N GLY A 850 7.37 -13.65 -29.81
CA GLY A 850 8.07 -14.86 -30.26
C GLY A 850 8.98 -15.50 -29.22
N GLU A 851 9.08 -14.91 -28.02
CA GLU A 851 9.87 -15.43 -26.90
C GLU A 851 8.99 -16.12 -25.84
N THR A 852 9.63 -16.69 -24.81
CA THR A 852 8.94 -17.27 -23.65
C THR A 852 8.04 -16.23 -22.98
N GLN A 853 6.76 -16.55 -22.81
CA GLN A 853 5.82 -15.67 -22.13
C GLN A 853 5.89 -15.90 -20.61
N GLN A 854 5.85 -14.82 -19.84
CA GLN A 854 5.71 -14.78 -18.38
C GLN A 854 4.27 -14.41 -17.98
N ARG A 855 3.96 -14.43 -16.68
CA ARG A 855 2.63 -14.09 -16.15
C ARG A 855 2.72 -13.00 -15.10
N SER A 856 2.00 -11.89 -15.30
CA SER A 856 1.78 -10.86 -14.28
C SER A 856 0.41 -11.07 -13.61
N PRO A 857 0.30 -10.97 -12.27
CA PRO A 857 -1.01 -10.97 -11.60
C PRO A 857 -1.84 -9.74 -12.00
N ALA A 858 -3.13 -9.75 -11.66
CA ALA A 858 -3.99 -8.58 -11.82
C ALA A 858 -4.75 -8.22 -10.54
N GLY A 859 -4.68 -6.96 -10.14
CA GLY A 859 -5.59 -6.40 -9.13
C GLY A 859 -7.01 -6.35 -9.69
N THR A 860 -8.01 -6.57 -8.85
CA THR A 860 -9.43 -6.64 -9.28
C THR A 860 -10.27 -5.61 -8.52
N LEU A 861 -11.07 -4.85 -9.26
CA LEU A 861 -11.99 -3.84 -8.76
C LEU A 861 -13.40 -4.09 -9.30
N THR A 862 -14.40 -3.56 -8.59
CA THR A 862 -15.79 -3.46 -9.05
C THR A 862 -16.48 -2.34 -8.26
N TYR A 863 -17.68 -1.96 -8.67
CA TYR A 863 -18.56 -1.06 -7.96
C TYR A 863 -19.97 -1.63 -7.90
N ASP A 864 -20.73 -1.25 -6.86
CA ASP A 864 -22.09 -1.72 -6.64
C ASP A 864 -23.12 -0.58 -6.84
N ARG A 865 -24.42 -0.91 -6.79
CA ARG A 865 -25.50 0.06 -6.96
C ARG A 865 -25.43 1.20 -5.93
N THR A 866 -24.93 0.93 -4.72
CA THR A 866 -24.80 1.91 -3.63
C THR A 866 -23.61 2.84 -3.80
N SER A 867 -22.66 2.52 -4.69
CA SER A 867 -21.54 3.39 -5.07
C SER A 867 -21.97 4.59 -5.92
N MET A 868 -23.07 4.50 -6.67
CA MET A 868 -23.57 5.58 -7.53
C MET A 868 -24.26 6.67 -6.69
N CYS A 869 -24.02 7.95 -6.97
CA CYS A 869 -24.56 9.07 -6.20
C CYS A 869 -26.06 9.33 -6.42
N GLY A 870 -26.59 9.07 -7.62
CA GLY A 870 -27.95 9.52 -8.01
C GLY A 870 -28.61 8.71 -9.12
N ALA A 871 -29.79 9.15 -9.56
CA ALA A 871 -30.51 8.57 -10.69
C ALA A 871 -30.05 9.21 -12.03
N PRO A 872 -30.06 8.47 -13.16
CA PRO A 872 -30.46 7.06 -13.32
C PRO A 872 -29.45 6.01 -12.83
N ALA A 873 -28.18 6.36 -12.58
CA ALA A 873 -27.10 5.40 -12.25
C ALA A 873 -27.41 4.44 -11.08
N ARG A 874 -27.97 4.97 -9.99
CA ARG A 874 -28.36 4.24 -8.77
C ARG A 874 -29.70 3.51 -8.95
N THR A 875 -30.51 3.85 -9.95
CA THR A 875 -31.91 3.43 -10.10
C THR A 875 -32.14 2.62 -11.39
N VAL A 876 -32.73 3.21 -12.44
CA VAL A 876 -33.20 2.50 -13.64
C VAL A 876 -32.08 2.13 -14.61
N GLY A 877 -31.01 2.93 -14.65
CA GLY A 877 -29.83 2.72 -15.51
C GLY A 877 -28.79 1.78 -14.89
N TRP A 878 -28.95 1.37 -13.63
CA TRP A 878 -28.03 0.46 -12.96
C TRP A 878 -27.88 -0.88 -13.70
N ARG A 879 -26.65 -1.20 -14.07
CA ARG A 879 -26.24 -2.52 -14.54
C ARG A 879 -24.92 -2.93 -13.89
N HIS A 880 -24.82 -4.18 -13.44
CA HIS A 880 -23.62 -4.67 -12.77
C HIS A 880 -22.41 -4.68 -13.73
N PRO A 881 -21.28 -4.02 -13.41
CA PRO A 881 -20.15 -3.86 -14.32
C PRO A 881 -19.32 -5.14 -14.50
N GLY A 882 -19.51 -6.12 -13.62
CA GLY A 882 -18.67 -7.32 -13.55
C GLY A 882 -17.46 -7.05 -12.69
N PHE A 883 -16.30 -7.55 -13.13
CA PHE A 883 -15.04 -7.36 -12.44
C PHE A 883 -14.04 -6.76 -13.42
N ILE A 884 -13.37 -5.70 -12.97
CA ILE A 884 -12.38 -4.95 -13.75
C ILE A 884 -11.03 -5.36 -13.21
N HIS A 885 -10.21 -5.97 -14.05
CA HIS A 885 -8.89 -6.46 -13.66
C HIS A 885 -7.83 -5.58 -14.30
N THR A 886 -6.78 -5.21 -13.56
CA THR A 886 -5.63 -4.46 -14.07
C THR A 886 -4.33 -5.20 -13.75
N SER A 887 -3.59 -5.56 -14.80
CA SER A 887 -2.26 -6.17 -14.67
C SER A 887 -1.17 -5.17 -15.08
N PHE A 888 -0.02 -5.25 -14.42
CA PHE A 888 1.13 -4.37 -14.63
C PHE A 888 2.25 -5.15 -15.32
N LEU A 889 2.65 -4.67 -16.51
CA LEU A 889 3.70 -5.25 -17.34
C LEU A 889 4.91 -4.32 -17.23
N LYS A 890 5.85 -4.68 -16.35
CA LYS A 890 7.01 -3.87 -15.92
C LYS A 890 8.30 -4.26 -16.66
N GLU A 891 9.36 -3.47 -16.53
CA GLU A 891 10.68 -3.73 -17.13
C GLU A 891 10.62 -3.83 -18.68
N LEU A 892 9.80 -2.99 -19.30
CA LEU A 892 9.60 -2.99 -20.75
C LEU A 892 10.80 -2.41 -21.50
N TRP A 893 11.21 -3.10 -22.55
CA TRP A 893 12.28 -2.65 -23.42
C TRP A 893 11.72 -1.62 -24.42
N PRO A 894 12.28 -0.40 -24.52
CA PRO A 894 11.67 0.69 -25.27
C PRO A 894 11.52 0.32 -26.74
N ASN A 895 10.38 0.68 -27.33
CA ASN A 895 10.02 0.41 -28.73
C ASN A 895 9.80 -1.07 -29.11
N SER A 896 10.02 -2.02 -28.20
CA SER A 896 9.90 -3.45 -28.49
C SER A 896 8.43 -3.88 -28.69
N GLN A 897 8.23 -4.94 -29.47
CA GLN A 897 6.92 -5.54 -29.72
C GLN A 897 6.65 -6.66 -28.72
N TYR A 898 5.56 -6.52 -27.97
CA TYR A 898 5.09 -7.48 -26.97
C TYR A 898 3.81 -8.15 -27.44
N THR A 899 3.64 -9.43 -27.07
CA THR A 899 2.36 -10.14 -27.14
C THR A 899 1.78 -10.28 -25.75
N TYR A 900 0.45 -10.27 -25.63
CA TYR A 900 -0.23 -10.55 -24.37
C TYR A 900 -1.58 -11.23 -24.57
N ARG A 901 -2.06 -11.93 -23.54
CA ARG A 901 -3.45 -12.39 -23.41
C ARG A 901 -3.87 -12.41 -21.94
N MET A 902 -5.12 -12.04 -21.70
CA MET A 902 -5.76 -12.11 -20.38
C MET A 902 -6.16 -13.56 -20.09
N GLY A 903 -5.91 -14.02 -18.86
CA GLY A 903 -6.23 -15.36 -18.38
C GLY A 903 -6.91 -15.33 -17.01
N HIS A 904 -7.77 -16.30 -16.77
CA HIS A 904 -8.40 -16.58 -15.49
C HIS A 904 -8.14 -18.05 -15.13
N ARG A 905 -7.48 -18.31 -14.00
CA ARG A 905 -7.27 -19.67 -13.48
C ARG A 905 -8.38 -19.98 -12.47
N LEU A 906 -9.26 -20.91 -12.83
CA LEU A 906 -10.34 -21.38 -11.96
C LEU A 906 -9.78 -22.26 -10.84
N TYR A 907 -10.50 -22.35 -9.72
CA TYR A 907 -10.07 -23.14 -8.54
C TYR A 907 -10.04 -24.66 -8.78
N ASP A 908 -10.67 -25.16 -9.84
CA ASP A 908 -10.53 -26.55 -10.31
C ASP A 908 -9.22 -26.80 -11.08
N GLY A 909 -8.40 -25.75 -11.31
CA GLY A 909 -7.13 -25.80 -12.04
C GLY A 909 -7.27 -25.56 -13.55
N SER A 910 -8.48 -25.41 -14.08
CA SER A 910 -8.71 -25.06 -15.47
C SER A 910 -8.46 -23.57 -15.74
N TYR A 911 -8.33 -23.21 -17.03
CA TYR A 911 -8.01 -21.85 -17.45
C TYR A 911 -8.98 -21.35 -18.52
N VAL A 912 -9.49 -20.14 -18.32
CA VAL A 912 -10.22 -19.38 -19.33
C VAL A 912 -9.29 -18.33 -19.92
N TRP A 913 -9.13 -18.34 -21.24
CA TRP A 913 -8.21 -17.47 -21.96
C TRP A 913 -8.95 -16.58 -22.95
N SER A 914 -8.45 -15.36 -23.11
CA SER A 914 -8.75 -14.53 -24.26
C SER A 914 -7.86 -14.86 -25.46
N LYS A 915 -8.19 -14.28 -26.62
CA LYS A 915 -7.31 -14.24 -27.80
C LYS A 915 -6.01 -13.47 -27.49
N TYR A 916 -4.98 -13.67 -28.30
CA TYR A 916 -3.75 -12.87 -28.23
C TYR A 916 -3.97 -11.47 -28.80
N TYR A 917 -3.31 -10.51 -28.15
CA TYR A 917 -3.17 -9.11 -28.52
C TYR A 917 -1.67 -8.76 -28.61
N SER A 918 -1.35 -7.57 -29.10
CA SER A 918 0.04 -7.11 -29.20
C SER A 918 0.13 -5.59 -29.14
N PHE A 919 1.14 -5.08 -28.43
CA PHE A 919 1.44 -3.65 -28.33
C PHE A 919 2.93 -3.39 -28.55
N ARG A 920 3.26 -2.15 -28.89
CA ARG A 920 4.64 -1.66 -28.90
C ARG A 920 4.89 -0.89 -27.60
N ALA A 921 5.93 -1.26 -26.86
CA ALA A 921 6.33 -0.54 -25.66
C ALA A 921 6.74 0.91 -25.99
N SER A 922 6.47 1.83 -25.07
CA SER A 922 6.75 3.26 -25.21
C SER A 922 8.25 3.53 -25.49
N PRO A 923 8.58 4.63 -26.19
CA PRO A 923 9.92 5.17 -26.21
C PRO A 923 10.39 5.58 -24.81
N TYR A 924 11.69 5.52 -24.55
CA TYR A 924 12.28 6.12 -23.35
C TYR A 924 12.06 7.65 -23.34
N PRO A 925 11.81 8.32 -22.19
CA PRO A 925 11.63 9.77 -22.13
C PRO A 925 12.83 10.54 -22.71
N GLY A 926 12.58 11.30 -23.77
CA GLY A 926 13.60 12.00 -24.55
C GLY A 926 14.29 11.19 -25.65
N GLN A 927 13.76 10.04 -26.03
CA GLN A 927 14.27 9.32 -27.20
C GLN A 927 13.98 10.11 -28.48
N ASP A 928 15.01 10.35 -29.31
CA ASP A 928 14.85 10.98 -30.63
C ASP A 928 14.32 9.95 -31.64
N SER A 929 13.00 9.95 -31.86
CA SER A 929 12.34 9.06 -32.82
C SER A 929 11.01 9.64 -33.28
N LEU A 930 10.54 9.24 -34.46
CA LEU A 930 9.19 9.58 -34.92
C LEU A 930 8.14 9.14 -33.89
N GLN A 931 7.34 10.08 -33.40
CA GLN A 931 6.33 9.88 -32.34
C GLN A 931 5.04 10.60 -32.72
N ARG A 932 3.91 9.88 -32.67
CA ARG A 932 2.64 10.33 -33.25
C ARG A 932 1.50 10.16 -32.26
N ILE A 933 0.90 11.27 -31.84
CA ILE A 933 -0.07 11.36 -30.75
C ILE A 933 -1.44 11.74 -31.33
N ILE A 934 -2.51 11.08 -30.91
CA ILE A 934 -3.89 11.49 -31.21
C ILE A 934 -4.51 12.18 -29.99
N VAL A 935 -5.25 13.27 -30.21
CA VAL A 935 -5.98 14.01 -29.15
C VAL A 935 -7.38 14.40 -29.64
N PHE A 936 -8.42 14.09 -28.86
CA PHE A 936 -9.81 14.53 -29.05
C PHE A 936 -10.60 14.36 -27.75
N GLY A 937 -11.68 15.12 -27.55
CA GLY A 937 -12.66 14.86 -26.49
C GLY A 937 -14.00 14.39 -27.08
N ASP A 938 -14.98 14.09 -26.22
CA ASP A 938 -16.40 14.18 -26.56
C ASP A 938 -16.86 13.20 -27.66
N MET A 939 -16.22 12.03 -27.74
CA MET A 939 -16.53 11.05 -28.80
C MET A 939 -17.81 10.27 -28.54
N GLY A 940 -18.08 9.90 -27.28
CA GLY A 940 -19.20 9.02 -26.93
C GLY A 940 -19.18 7.67 -27.64
N LYS A 941 -20.37 7.08 -27.80
CA LYS A 941 -20.61 5.80 -28.47
C LYS A 941 -21.79 5.89 -29.45
N ALA A 942 -21.88 4.96 -30.40
CA ALA A 942 -23.11 4.78 -31.18
C ALA A 942 -23.26 3.35 -31.72
N GLU A 943 -24.50 2.91 -31.88
CA GLU A 943 -24.83 1.52 -32.22
C GLU A 943 -24.65 1.18 -33.70
N ARG A 944 -23.75 0.23 -33.99
CA ARG A 944 -23.39 -0.17 -35.37
C ARG A 944 -24.50 -0.89 -36.16
N ASP A 945 -25.57 -1.32 -35.50
CA ASP A 945 -26.77 -1.85 -36.16
C ASP A 945 -27.83 -0.77 -36.44
N GLY A 946 -27.58 0.48 -36.02
CA GLY A 946 -28.49 1.60 -36.15
C GLY A 946 -29.67 1.54 -35.17
N SER A 947 -29.56 0.82 -34.06
CA SER A 947 -30.51 0.90 -32.94
C SER A 947 -30.49 2.27 -32.28
N ASN A 948 -31.60 2.61 -31.62
CA ASN A 948 -31.64 3.67 -30.63
C ASN A 948 -31.20 3.11 -29.26
N ASP A 949 -30.83 4.00 -28.37
CA ASP A 949 -30.29 3.77 -27.04
C ASP A 949 -30.50 5.06 -26.22
N TYR A 950 -30.05 5.08 -24.97
CA TYR A 950 -30.12 6.28 -24.14
C TYR A 950 -29.03 7.28 -24.56
N GLY A 951 -29.27 8.56 -24.29
CA GLY A 951 -28.30 9.63 -24.56
C GLY A 951 -27.91 9.83 -26.03
N ASN A 952 -28.59 9.18 -27.01
CA ASN A 952 -28.16 9.03 -28.40
C ASN A 952 -27.99 10.36 -29.15
N THR A 953 -26.84 10.99 -28.94
CA THR A 953 -26.53 12.36 -29.36
C THR A 953 -25.12 12.47 -29.92
N GLN A 954 -24.45 11.35 -30.23
CA GLN A 954 -23.07 11.29 -30.73
C GLN A 954 -22.94 10.71 -32.16
N PRO A 955 -23.61 11.30 -33.17
CA PRO A 955 -23.62 10.77 -34.53
C PRO A 955 -22.23 10.72 -35.21
N GLY A 956 -21.23 11.47 -34.72
CA GLY A 956 -19.85 11.41 -35.24
C GLY A 956 -19.01 10.26 -34.67
N SER A 957 -19.44 9.62 -33.57
CA SER A 957 -18.66 8.67 -32.76
C SER A 957 -18.05 7.51 -33.57
N LEU A 958 -18.87 6.88 -34.43
CA LEU A 958 -18.41 5.75 -35.25
C LEU A 958 -17.46 6.19 -36.37
N ASN A 959 -17.61 7.39 -36.93
CA ASN A 959 -16.71 7.91 -37.95
C ASN A 959 -15.31 8.12 -37.36
N THR A 960 -15.22 8.77 -36.19
CA THR A 960 -13.96 8.99 -35.46
C THR A 960 -13.31 7.65 -35.11
N THR A 961 -14.08 6.72 -34.55
CA THR A 961 -13.59 5.36 -34.22
C THR A 961 -13.06 4.64 -35.45
N ASP A 962 -13.82 4.57 -36.54
CA ASP A 962 -13.44 3.81 -37.74
C ASP A 962 -12.25 4.44 -38.48
N GLN A 963 -12.16 5.77 -38.50
CA GLN A 963 -11.03 6.48 -39.08
C GLN A 963 -9.74 6.31 -38.24
N LEU A 964 -9.84 6.24 -36.92
CA LEU A 964 -8.72 5.90 -36.05
C LEU A 964 -8.30 4.42 -36.19
N VAL A 965 -9.25 3.48 -36.28
CA VAL A 965 -8.94 2.06 -36.55
C VAL A 965 -8.26 1.89 -37.91
N LYS A 966 -8.67 2.65 -38.92
CA LYS A 966 -8.06 2.69 -40.26
C LYS A 966 -6.62 3.26 -40.24
N ASP A 967 -6.33 4.25 -39.40
CA ASP A 967 -5.00 4.87 -39.28
C ASP A 967 -4.12 4.27 -38.16
N LEU A 968 -4.53 3.18 -37.49
CA LEU A 968 -3.93 2.62 -36.27
C LEU A 968 -2.42 2.31 -36.33
N LYS A 969 -1.84 2.10 -37.52
CA LYS A 969 -0.38 1.90 -37.70
C LYS A 969 0.42 3.21 -37.74
N ASN A 970 -0.27 4.33 -37.88
CA ASN A 970 0.29 5.66 -38.13
C ASN A 970 0.16 6.60 -36.93
N TYR A 971 -0.28 6.12 -35.78
CA TYR A 971 -0.14 6.78 -34.48
C TYR A 971 0.27 5.76 -33.42
N ASP A 972 0.79 6.24 -32.30
CA ASP A 972 1.46 5.42 -31.29
C ASP A 972 0.76 5.46 -29.91
N ILE A 973 -0.11 6.45 -29.67
CA ILE A 973 -0.86 6.68 -28.42
C ILE A 973 -2.07 7.61 -28.68
N VAL A 974 -3.14 7.45 -27.90
CA VAL A 974 -4.36 8.28 -27.93
C VAL A 974 -4.59 8.94 -26.57
N PHE A 975 -5.03 10.20 -26.57
CA PHE A 975 -5.64 10.89 -25.43
C PHE A 975 -7.09 11.25 -25.74
N HIS A 976 -8.03 10.65 -25.02
CA HIS A 976 -9.46 11.00 -25.05
C HIS A 976 -9.76 11.92 -23.86
N ILE A 977 -9.96 13.22 -24.11
CA ILE A 977 -9.84 14.26 -23.10
C ILE A 977 -11.19 14.62 -22.43
N GLY A 978 -11.81 13.59 -21.82
CA GLY A 978 -13.11 13.69 -21.15
C GLY A 978 -14.31 13.54 -22.09
N ASP A 979 -15.49 13.35 -21.49
CA ASP A 979 -16.76 13.05 -22.13
C ASP A 979 -16.68 11.78 -23.00
N MET A 980 -16.39 10.69 -22.31
CA MET A 980 -15.92 9.44 -22.88
C MET A 980 -17.06 8.66 -23.54
N ALA A 981 -18.07 8.30 -22.76
CA ALA A 981 -19.15 7.40 -23.17
C ALA A 981 -20.50 8.10 -23.36
N TYR A 982 -20.75 9.20 -22.64
CA TYR A 982 -22.09 9.76 -22.41
C TYR A 982 -23.10 8.71 -21.93
N ALA A 983 -22.64 7.83 -21.03
CA ALA A 983 -23.50 6.82 -20.43
C ALA A 983 -24.53 7.46 -19.50
N ASP A 984 -24.17 8.58 -18.84
CA ASP A 984 -25.05 9.44 -18.06
C ASP A 984 -25.95 8.64 -17.10
N GLY A 985 -25.36 7.62 -16.45
CA GLY A 985 -26.02 6.71 -15.51
C GLY A 985 -26.70 5.48 -16.13
N TYR A 986 -26.76 5.33 -17.45
CA TYR A 986 -27.16 4.11 -18.15
C TYR A 986 -25.96 3.17 -18.31
N LEU A 987 -25.62 2.45 -17.23
CA LEU A 987 -24.31 1.79 -17.07
C LEU A 987 -24.01 0.64 -18.05
N SER A 988 -24.98 0.20 -18.87
CA SER A 988 -24.72 -0.69 -20.01
C SER A 988 -23.86 -0.06 -21.10
N GLU A 989 -23.88 1.26 -21.20
CA GLU A 989 -23.27 2.00 -22.30
C GLU A 989 -21.75 2.10 -22.17
N TRP A 990 -21.23 2.00 -20.94
CA TRP A 990 -19.81 1.77 -20.67
C TRP A 990 -19.26 0.49 -21.33
N ASP A 991 -20.00 -0.62 -21.29
CA ASP A 991 -19.60 -1.85 -22.01
C ASP A 991 -19.61 -1.63 -23.53
N GLN A 992 -20.60 -0.89 -24.06
CA GLN A 992 -20.68 -0.54 -25.49
C GLN A 992 -19.49 0.32 -25.93
N PHE A 993 -19.17 1.39 -25.18
CA PHE A 993 -18.05 2.27 -25.45
C PHE A 993 -16.71 1.52 -25.40
N ILE A 994 -16.46 0.75 -24.33
CA ILE A 994 -15.22 -0.04 -24.19
C ILE A 994 -15.08 -1.06 -25.34
N ALA A 995 -16.18 -1.72 -25.75
CA ALA A 995 -16.16 -2.62 -26.91
C ALA A 995 -15.97 -1.88 -28.25
N GLN A 996 -16.45 -0.64 -28.38
CA GLN A 996 -16.27 0.21 -29.56
C GLN A 996 -14.80 0.62 -29.73
N VAL A 997 -14.12 1.03 -28.65
CA VAL A 997 -12.71 1.51 -28.70
C VAL A 997 -11.66 0.40 -28.55
N SER A 998 -12.06 -0.80 -28.12
CA SER A 998 -11.20 -1.99 -27.97
C SER A 998 -10.25 -2.26 -29.15
N PRO A 999 -10.63 -2.11 -30.44
CA PRO A 999 -9.70 -2.29 -31.57
C PRO A 999 -8.52 -1.31 -31.60
N ILE A 1000 -8.64 -0.16 -30.92
CA ILE A 1000 -7.57 0.84 -30.74
C ILE A 1000 -6.86 0.57 -29.40
N ALA A 1001 -7.63 0.56 -28.32
CA ALA A 1001 -7.12 0.52 -26.95
C ALA A 1001 -6.40 -0.78 -26.58
N SER A 1002 -6.61 -1.87 -27.33
CA SER A 1002 -5.86 -3.14 -27.16
C SER A 1002 -4.54 -3.21 -27.94
N ALA A 1003 -4.19 -2.17 -28.70
CA ALA A 1003 -3.00 -2.11 -29.55
C ALA A 1003 -2.06 -0.95 -29.21
N VAL A 1004 -2.61 0.19 -28.78
CA VAL A 1004 -1.87 1.38 -28.31
C VAL A 1004 -2.46 1.88 -26.99
N PRO A 1005 -1.70 2.63 -26.17
CA PRO A 1005 -2.24 3.24 -24.95
C PRO A 1005 -3.38 4.20 -25.30
N TYR A 1006 -4.47 4.07 -24.56
CA TYR A 1006 -5.67 4.89 -24.67
C TYR A 1006 -5.84 5.65 -23.35
N MET A 1007 -5.11 6.76 -23.26
CA MET A 1007 -5.11 7.64 -22.09
C MET A 1007 -6.39 8.47 -22.07
N VAL A 1008 -6.91 8.75 -20.89
CA VAL A 1008 -8.21 9.41 -20.70
C VAL A 1008 -8.11 10.57 -19.72
N ALA A 1009 -8.97 11.57 -19.85
CA ALA A 1009 -9.26 12.56 -18.79
C ALA A 1009 -10.72 12.39 -18.35
N SER A 1010 -11.09 12.98 -17.21
CA SER A 1010 -12.49 13.08 -16.80
C SER A 1010 -13.11 14.32 -17.43
N GLY A 1011 -14.34 14.21 -17.92
CA GLY A 1011 -15.21 15.34 -18.25
C GLY A 1011 -16.42 15.44 -17.32
N ASN A 1012 -17.30 16.39 -17.60
CA ASN A 1012 -18.48 16.65 -16.77
C ASN A 1012 -19.47 15.47 -16.80
N HIS A 1013 -19.61 14.79 -17.95
CA HIS A 1013 -20.43 13.59 -18.06
C HIS A 1013 -19.85 12.36 -17.34
N GLU A 1014 -18.58 12.37 -16.95
CA GLU A 1014 -18.05 11.36 -16.03
C GLU A 1014 -18.29 11.72 -14.56
N ARG A 1015 -18.09 13.00 -14.18
CA ARG A 1015 -17.82 13.37 -12.78
C ARG A 1015 -18.88 14.23 -12.10
N ASP A 1016 -19.60 15.10 -12.81
CA ASP A 1016 -20.40 16.15 -12.16
C ASP A 1016 -21.68 15.58 -11.55
N TRP A 1017 -21.83 15.80 -10.24
CA TRP A 1017 -23.06 15.49 -9.50
C TRP A 1017 -23.18 16.36 -8.24
N PRO A 1018 -24.38 16.86 -7.87
CA PRO A 1018 -24.49 17.80 -6.77
C PRO A 1018 -24.05 17.20 -5.43
N ASN A 1019 -23.29 17.99 -4.66
CA ASN A 1019 -22.70 17.59 -3.37
C ASN A 1019 -21.77 16.35 -3.43
N SER A 1020 -21.24 15.97 -4.60
CA SER A 1020 -20.31 14.84 -4.75
C SER A 1020 -18.82 15.21 -4.59
N GLY A 1021 -18.51 16.48 -4.33
CA GLY A 1021 -17.14 17.00 -4.31
C GLY A 1021 -16.58 17.37 -5.69
N SER A 1022 -17.38 17.31 -6.75
CA SER A 1022 -17.09 18.02 -8.00
C SER A 1022 -17.07 19.53 -7.74
N PHE A 1023 -16.29 20.26 -8.55
CA PHE A 1023 -16.26 21.72 -8.51
C PHE A 1023 -17.56 22.33 -9.05
N TRP A 1024 -18.19 21.65 -10.01
CA TRP A 1024 -19.48 22.03 -10.58
C TRP A 1024 -20.63 21.29 -9.88
N ASP A 1025 -21.70 22.02 -9.61
CA ASP A 1025 -22.93 21.52 -8.97
C ASP A 1025 -24.01 21.21 -10.04
N THR A 1026 -23.61 20.53 -11.12
CA THR A 1026 -24.49 20.05 -12.21
C THR A 1026 -24.75 18.55 -12.06
N SER A 1027 -25.70 18.02 -12.84
CA SER A 1027 -26.16 16.61 -12.80
C SER A 1027 -25.63 15.77 -13.97
N ASP A 1028 -24.73 16.31 -14.79
CA ASP A 1028 -24.35 15.81 -16.12
C ASP A 1028 -23.92 14.33 -16.15
N SER A 1029 -23.33 13.81 -15.06
CA SER A 1029 -22.95 12.39 -14.96
C SER A 1029 -24.11 11.42 -14.71
N GLY A 1030 -25.37 11.87 -14.61
CA GLY A 1030 -26.53 11.01 -14.35
C GLY A 1030 -26.44 10.21 -13.04
N GLY A 1031 -25.67 10.71 -12.08
CA GLY A 1031 -25.44 10.09 -10.78
C GLY A 1031 -24.26 9.12 -10.74
N GLU A 1032 -23.44 9.04 -11.79
CA GLU A 1032 -22.20 8.23 -11.81
C GLU A 1032 -21.09 8.80 -10.93
N CYS A 1033 -21.00 10.14 -10.83
CA CYS A 1033 -20.08 10.88 -9.95
C CYS A 1033 -18.62 10.40 -9.98
N GLY A 1034 -18.12 10.04 -11.17
CA GLY A 1034 -16.74 9.62 -11.44
C GLY A 1034 -16.49 8.12 -11.32
N VAL A 1035 -17.32 7.37 -10.57
CA VAL A 1035 -17.04 5.99 -10.14
C VAL A 1035 -16.81 5.02 -11.32
N PRO A 1036 -17.61 5.02 -12.40
CA PRO A 1036 -17.37 4.16 -13.56
C PRO A 1036 -16.08 4.54 -14.30
N ALA A 1037 -15.85 5.81 -14.57
CA ALA A 1037 -14.66 6.29 -15.27
C ALA A 1037 -13.37 5.95 -14.51
N GLU A 1038 -13.31 6.27 -13.21
CA GLU A 1038 -12.13 6.01 -12.37
C GLU A 1038 -11.86 4.51 -12.19
N THR A 1039 -12.88 3.65 -12.29
CA THR A 1039 -12.74 2.19 -12.12
C THR A 1039 -12.39 1.51 -13.44
N LEU A 1040 -13.14 1.81 -14.50
CA LEU A 1040 -13.07 1.15 -15.79
C LEU A 1040 -11.79 1.49 -16.55
N TYR A 1041 -11.27 2.70 -16.43
CA TYR A 1041 -10.01 3.09 -17.06
C TYR A 1041 -8.92 3.30 -16.01
N TYR A 1042 -7.72 2.79 -16.31
CA TYR A 1042 -6.53 3.08 -15.52
C TYR A 1042 -5.83 4.32 -16.07
N VAL A 1043 -5.45 5.22 -15.17
CA VAL A 1043 -4.52 6.31 -15.42
C VAL A 1043 -3.49 6.34 -14.27
N PRO A 1044 -2.24 6.77 -14.51
CA PRO A 1044 -1.18 6.76 -13.49
C PRO A 1044 -1.30 7.91 -12.48
N ALA A 1045 -2.53 8.26 -12.09
CA ALA A 1045 -2.82 9.22 -11.04
C ALA A 1045 -2.38 8.68 -9.66
N GLU A 1046 -1.96 9.59 -8.77
CA GLU A 1046 -1.69 9.25 -7.37
C GLU A 1046 -2.99 8.85 -6.63
N ASN A 1047 -4.09 9.52 -6.98
CA ASN A 1047 -5.45 9.18 -6.57
C ASN A 1047 -6.37 9.24 -7.80
N ARG A 1048 -6.97 8.11 -8.19
CA ARG A 1048 -7.83 8.01 -9.39
C ARG A 1048 -9.13 8.81 -9.28
N ALA A 1049 -9.65 9.04 -8.08
CA ALA A 1049 -10.84 9.87 -7.85
C ALA A 1049 -10.62 11.37 -8.13
N LYS A 1050 -9.35 11.81 -8.17
CA LYS A 1050 -8.94 13.17 -8.54
C LYS A 1050 -8.58 13.31 -10.02
N PHE A 1051 -8.44 12.19 -10.71
CA PHE A 1051 -8.21 12.01 -12.15
C PHE A 1051 -7.03 12.75 -12.81
N TRP A 1052 -6.31 13.67 -12.15
CA TRP A 1052 -5.16 14.36 -12.72
C TRP A 1052 -3.87 13.52 -12.65
N TYR A 1053 -3.08 13.53 -13.73
CA TYR A 1053 -1.83 12.74 -13.83
C TYR A 1053 -0.88 13.25 -14.91
N SER A 1054 0.38 12.82 -14.81
CA SER A 1054 1.40 13.09 -15.82
C SER A 1054 1.68 11.83 -16.64
N ALA A 1055 1.92 11.97 -17.94
CA ALA A 1055 2.36 10.89 -18.80
C ALA A 1055 3.55 11.32 -19.67
N ASP A 1056 4.41 10.37 -20.00
CA ASP A 1056 5.61 10.57 -20.81
C ASP A 1056 5.54 9.69 -22.07
N TYR A 1057 5.77 10.28 -23.24
CA TYR A 1057 5.86 9.51 -24.48
C TYR A 1057 7.01 10.04 -25.35
N GLY A 1058 8.21 9.48 -25.17
CA GLY A 1058 9.40 9.97 -25.85
C GLY A 1058 9.67 11.44 -25.56
N MET A 1059 9.65 12.28 -26.59
CA MET A 1059 9.88 13.73 -26.52
C MET A 1059 8.69 14.54 -25.96
N PHE A 1060 7.55 13.90 -25.73
CA PHE A 1060 6.36 14.56 -25.17
C PHE A 1060 6.28 14.38 -23.65
N LYS A 1061 5.94 15.48 -22.95
CA LYS A 1061 5.46 15.49 -21.57
C LYS A 1061 4.00 15.93 -21.57
N PHE A 1062 3.11 15.13 -21.00
CA PHE A 1062 1.71 15.46 -20.83
C PHE A 1062 1.40 15.74 -19.36
N CYS A 1063 0.72 16.84 -19.09
CA CYS A 1063 0.09 17.13 -17.80
C CYS A 1063 -1.43 17.19 -18.03
N VAL A 1064 -2.12 16.14 -17.59
CA VAL A 1064 -3.57 15.96 -17.73
C VAL A 1064 -4.23 16.43 -16.43
N ALA A 1065 -4.98 17.52 -16.51
CA ALA A 1065 -5.81 18.04 -15.44
C ALA A 1065 -7.24 17.48 -15.55
N ASP A 1066 -7.94 17.52 -14.42
CA ASP A 1066 -9.36 17.24 -14.28
C ASP A 1066 -10.10 18.58 -14.07
N SER A 1067 -10.84 19.03 -15.06
CA SER A 1067 -11.60 20.30 -14.99
C SER A 1067 -12.84 20.22 -14.11
N GLU A 1068 -13.15 19.05 -13.55
CA GLU A 1068 -14.29 18.84 -12.67
C GLU A 1068 -13.89 18.94 -11.18
N HIS A 1069 -12.63 19.30 -10.91
CA HIS A 1069 -12.11 19.71 -9.60
C HIS A 1069 -11.38 21.06 -9.69
N ASP A 1070 -11.31 21.82 -8.58
CA ASP A 1070 -10.78 23.19 -8.57
C ASP A 1070 -9.30 23.27 -9.01
N TRP A 1071 -9.03 24.00 -10.09
CA TRP A 1071 -7.70 24.18 -10.70
C TRP A 1071 -7.01 25.50 -10.34
N ARG A 1072 -7.62 26.37 -9.51
CA ARG A 1072 -7.18 27.75 -9.27
C ARG A 1072 -6.02 27.85 -8.27
N ALA A 1073 -5.35 29.00 -8.21
CA ALA A 1073 -4.16 29.16 -7.39
C ALA A 1073 -4.42 28.82 -5.91
N GLY A 1074 -3.56 27.96 -5.35
CA GLY A 1074 -3.68 27.46 -3.99
C GLY A 1074 -4.37 26.09 -3.86
N SER A 1075 -5.13 25.65 -4.87
CA SER A 1075 -5.72 24.31 -4.90
C SER A 1075 -4.65 23.21 -4.94
N GLU A 1076 -5.03 21.98 -4.61
CA GLU A 1076 -4.14 20.82 -4.72
C GLU A 1076 -3.76 20.55 -6.18
N GLN A 1077 -4.74 20.63 -7.09
CA GLN A 1077 -4.53 20.46 -8.52
C GLN A 1077 -3.58 21.51 -9.09
N TYR A 1078 -3.71 22.79 -8.73
CA TYR A 1078 -2.79 23.84 -9.21
C TYR A 1078 -1.33 23.54 -8.82
N LYS A 1079 -1.10 23.15 -7.56
CA LYS A 1079 0.22 22.75 -7.06
C LYS A 1079 0.76 21.51 -7.79
N TRP A 1080 -0.13 20.56 -8.11
CA TRP A 1080 0.21 19.40 -8.90
C TRP A 1080 0.55 19.76 -10.36
N ILE A 1081 -0.21 20.66 -11.01
CA ILE A 1081 0.06 21.16 -12.38
C ILE A 1081 1.43 21.84 -12.42
N GLU A 1082 1.74 22.74 -11.48
CA GLU A 1082 3.05 23.40 -11.40
C GLU A 1082 4.19 22.38 -11.23
N LYS A 1083 4.02 21.39 -10.35
CA LYS A 1083 4.98 20.28 -10.17
C LYS A 1083 5.14 19.44 -11.44
N CYS A 1084 4.06 19.19 -12.18
CA CYS A 1084 4.10 18.44 -13.44
C CYS A 1084 4.91 19.20 -14.51
N PHE A 1085 4.62 20.49 -14.72
CA PHE A 1085 5.38 21.33 -15.66
C PHE A 1085 6.85 21.46 -15.27
N ALA A 1086 7.13 21.70 -13.98
CA ALA A 1086 8.50 21.83 -13.46
C ALA A 1086 9.33 20.53 -13.58
N SER A 1087 8.68 19.36 -13.67
CA SER A 1087 9.36 18.07 -13.85
C SER A 1087 9.90 17.81 -15.27
N ALA A 1088 9.52 18.62 -16.25
CA ALA A 1088 9.88 18.40 -17.66
C ALA A 1088 11.33 18.82 -17.95
N ASP A 1089 12.21 17.86 -18.21
CA ASP A 1089 13.53 18.14 -18.81
C ASP A 1089 13.33 18.56 -20.28
N ARG A 1090 13.08 19.86 -20.51
CA ARG A 1090 12.77 20.42 -21.83
C ARG A 1090 13.90 20.27 -22.87
N ARG A 1091 15.08 19.78 -22.50
CA ARG A 1091 16.14 19.41 -23.45
C ARG A 1091 15.90 18.05 -24.08
N LYS A 1092 15.33 17.13 -23.31
CA LYS A 1092 14.93 15.77 -23.70
C LYS A 1092 13.49 15.73 -24.18
N GLN A 1093 12.59 16.40 -23.47
CA GLN A 1093 11.16 16.46 -23.75
C GLN A 1093 10.76 17.88 -24.16
N PRO A 1094 11.13 18.32 -25.38
CA PRO A 1094 10.88 19.67 -25.84
C PRO A 1094 9.38 19.99 -25.96
N TRP A 1095 8.51 18.99 -26.13
CA TRP A 1095 7.07 19.16 -26.35
C TRP A 1095 6.29 19.00 -25.04
N LEU A 1096 5.97 20.12 -24.39
CA LEU A 1096 5.19 20.17 -23.15
C LEU A 1096 3.73 20.48 -23.46
N ILE A 1097 2.86 19.51 -23.19
CA ILE A 1097 1.44 19.54 -23.55
C ILE A 1097 0.58 19.57 -22.28
N PHE A 1098 -0.36 20.52 -22.23
CA PHE A 1098 -1.40 20.58 -21.21
C PHE A 1098 -2.72 20.05 -21.78
N ILE A 1099 -3.47 19.31 -20.97
CA ILE A 1099 -4.78 18.75 -21.31
C ILE A 1099 -5.74 19.02 -20.16
N ALA A 1100 -6.95 19.48 -20.48
CA ALA A 1100 -8.12 19.45 -19.61
C ALA A 1100 -9.37 19.13 -20.46
N HIS A 1101 -10.50 18.80 -19.83
CA HIS A 1101 -11.75 18.60 -20.57
C HIS A 1101 -12.43 19.94 -20.89
N ARG A 1102 -13.00 20.63 -19.89
CA ARG A 1102 -13.63 21.95 -20.08
C ARG A 1102 -12.63 22.99 -20.58
N VAL A 1103 -13.13 23.98 -21.31
CA VAL A 1103 -12.27 24.99 -21.95
C VAL A 1103 -11.76 26.02 -20.92
N LEU A 1104 -10.67 25.67 -20.24
CA LEU A 1104 -9.94 26.60 -19.36
C LEU A 1104 -9.15 27.65 -20.16
N GLY A 1105 -8.85 27.38 -21.43
CA GLY A 1105 -8.08 28.25 -22.32
C GLY A 1105 -8.91 29.32 -23.03
N TYR A 1106 -9.32 29.04 -24.27
CA TYR A 1106 -10.04 29.98 -25.14
C TYR A 1106 -10.98 29.23 -26.09
N SER A 1107 -12.21 29.72 -26.26
CA SER A 1107 -13.15 29.30 -27.31
C SER A 1107 -14.14 30.41 -27.65
N SER A 1108 -14.43 30.60 -28.95
CA SER A 1108 -15.47 31.50 -29.48
C SER A 1108 -16.86 30.87 -29.57
N ASN A 1109 -17.08 29.76 -28.87
CA ASN A 1109 -18.36 29.08 -28.72
C ASN A 1109 -19.51 30.00 -28.24
N ALA A 1110 -20.72 29.74 -28.72
CA ALA A 1110 -21.87 30.61 -28.54
C ALA A 1110 -22.39 30.70 -27.11
N TRP A 1111 -22.33 29.64 -26.29
CA TRP A 1111 -22.86 29.71 -24.92
C TRP A 1111 -21.96 30.51 -23.99
N TYR A 1112 -20.63 30.33 -24.06
CA TYR A 1112 -19.70 31.18 -23.30
C TYR A 1112 -19.87 32.65 -23.70
N ALA A 1113 -19.97 32.96 -25.00
CA ALA A 1113 -20.16 34.34 -25.46
C ALA A 1113 -21.49 34.95 -24.97
N GLN A 1114 -22.57 34.16 -24.83
CA GLN A 1114 -23.84 34.60 -24.24
C GLN A 1114 -23.72 34.89 -22.73
N GLN A 1115 -22.83 34.19 -22.03
CA GLN A 1115 -22.47 34.44 -20.63
C GLN A 1115 -21.45 35.58 -20.47
N GLY A 1116 -20.99 36.20 -21.56
CA GLY A 1116 -19.96 37.25 -21.55
C GLY A 1116 -18.52 36.75 -21.44
N SER A 1117 -18.28 35.45 -21.66
CA SER A 1117 -16.98 34.79 -21.57
C SER A 1117 -16.53 34.19 -22.91
N PHE A 1118 -15.28 33.71 -22.94
CA PHE A 1118 -14.67 32.94 -24.03
C PHE A 1118 -13.90 31.72 -23.49
N ALA A 1119 -14.31 31.20 -22.33
CA ALA A 1119 -13.80 30.04 -21.58
C ALA A 1119 -14.72 29.79 -20.39
N GLU A 1120 -14.43 28.75 -19.59
CA GLU A 1120 -14.98 28.67 -18.24
C GLU A 1120 -14.61 29.90 -17.39
N PRO A 1121 -15.49 30.35 -16.47
CA PRO A 1121 -15.18 31.37 -15.47
C PRO A 1121 -13.88 31.05 -14.72
N GLU A 1122 -13.00 32.04 -14.57
CA GLU A 1122 -11.69 31.92 -13.90
C GLU A 1122 -10.72 30.88 -14.54
N GLY A 1123 -11.09 30.27 -15.68
CA GLY A 1123 -10.38 29.13 -16.28
C GLY A 1123 -8.89 29.40 -16.58
N ARG A 1124 -8.59 30.55 -17.19
CA ARG A 1124 -7.21 30.92 -17.59
C ARG A 1124 -6.47 31.76 -16.57
N ASP A 1125 -7.17 32.37 -15.61
CA ASP A 1125 -6.69 33.60 -14.95
C ASP A 1125 -5.43 33.36 -14.11
N ASP A 1126 -5.39 32.22 -13.41
CA ASP A 1126 -4.19 31.71 -12.74
C ASP A 1126 -3.34 30.79 -13.62
N LEU A 1127 -3.96 29.84 -14.35
CA LEU A 1127 -3.23 28.81 -15.09
C LEU A 1127 -2.33 29.40 -16.19
N GLN A 1128 -2.70 30.53 -16.81
CA GLN A 1128 -1.83 31.19 -17.80
C GLN A 1128 -0.48 31.62 -17.23
N LYS A 1129 -0.38 31.89 -15.92
CA LYS A 1129 0.89 32.20 -15.26
C LYS A 1129 1.82 31.00 -15.31
N LEU A 1130 1.29 29.79 -15.06
CA LEU A 1130 2.04 28.55 -15.17
C LEU A 1130 2.35 28.19 -16.63
N TRP A 1131 1.36 28.26 -17.53
CA TRP A 1131 1.55 27.98 -18.96
C TRP A 1131 2.66 28.85 -19.57
N GLN A 1132 2.67 30.15 -19.22
CA GLN A 1132 3.67 31.10 -19.70
C GLN A 1132 5.03 30.89 -19.04
N ARG A 1133 5.09 30.74 -17.70
CA ARG A 1133 6.35 30.53 -16.97
C ARG A 1133 7.09 29.28 -17.44
N TYR A 1134 6.40 28.16 -17.54
CA TYR A 1134 6.97 26.87 -17.96
C TYR A 1134 6.94 26.66 -19.48
N LYS A 1135 6.43 27.62 -20.23
CA LYS A 1135 6.36 27.65 -21.71
C LYS A 1135 5.72 26.37 -22.25
N VAL A 1136 4.48 26.12 -21.81
CA VAL A 1136 3.62 25.07 -22.36
C VAL A 1136 3.37 25.38 -23.82
N ASP A 1137 3.50 24.37 -24.68
CA ASP A 1137 3.49 24.57 -26.13
C ASP A 1137 2.08 24.60 -26.68
N ILE A 1138 1.29 23.59 -26.28
CA ILE A 1138 -0.09 23.41 -26.71
C ILE A 1138 -0.93 23.03 -25.49
N ALA A 1139 -2.06 23.70 -25.33
CA ALA A 1139 -3.10 23.39 -24.35
C ALA A 1139 -4.36 22.92 -25.08
N PHE A 1140 -4.79 21.68 -24.82
CA PHE A 1140 -5.94 21.03 -25.44
C PHE A 1140 -7.16 21.01 -24.51
N PHE A 1141 -8.34 21.19 -25.11
CA PHE A 1141 -9.64 21.15 -24.45
C PHE A 1141 -10.68 20.37 -25.27
N GLY A 1142 -11.56 19.63 -24.61
CA GLY A 1142 -12.79 19.05 -25.16
C GLY A 1142 -13.98 19.99 -24.91
N HIS A 1143 -15.11 19.42 -24.48
CA HIS A 1143 -16.34 20.03 -23.96
C HIS A 1143 -17.16 20.86 -24.96
N VAL A 1144 -16.48 21.67 -25.76
CA VAL A 1144 -17.07 22.41 -26.86
C VAL A 1144 -16.98 21.54 -28.11
N HIS A 1145 -18.13 21.04 -28.57
CA HIS A 1145 -18.21 20.08 -29.68
C HIS A 1145 -17.97 20.70 -31.07
N ASN A 1146 -16.77 21.22 -31.30
CA ASN A 1146 -16.26 21.71 -32.58
C ASN A 1146 -14.72 21.67 -32.57
N TYR A 1147 -14.10 22.26 -33.58
CA TYR A 1147 -12.66 22.49 -33.59
C TYR A 1147 -12.35 23.99 -33.68
N GLU A 1148 -11.45 24.47 -32.82
CA GLU A 1148 -10.96 25.84 -32.86
C GLU A 1148 -9.48 25.91 -32.46
N ARG A 1149 -8.68 26.61 -33.27
CA ARG A 1149 -7.27 26.89 -33.00
C ARG A 1149 -7.04 28.37 -32.75
N ILE A 1150 -6.31 28.63 -31.68
CA ILE A 1150 -5.98 29.97 -31.20
C ILE A 1150 -4.49 30.26 -31.53
N CYS A 1151 -4.15 31.52 -31.75
CA CYS A 1151 -2.75 31.96 -31.92
C CYS A 1151 -1.91 31.63 -30.67
N PRO A 1152 -0.55 31.66 -30.74
CA PRO A 1152 0.27 31.81 -29.56
C PRO A 1152 -0.16 33.07 -28.79
N ILE A 1153 -0.68 32.88 -27.58
CA ILE A 1153 -1.46 33.90 -26.88
C ILE A 1153 -1.02 34.00 -25.41
N TYR A 1154 -1.04 35.22 -24.89
CA TYR A 1154 -0.91 35.49 -23.47
C TYR A 1154 -1.78 36.70 -23.10
N GLN A 1155 -2.48 36.67 -21.96
CA GLN A 1155 -3.38 37.74 -21.49
C GLN A 1155 -4.31 38.29 -22.60
N ASN A 1156 -4.98 37.37 -23.32
CA ASN A 1156 -5.89 37.63 -24.44
C ASN A 1156 -5.26 38.31 -25.69
N GLN A 1157 -3.94 38.47 -25.76
CA GLN A 1157 -3.23 39.07 -26.89
C GLN A 1157 -2.40 38.03 -27.64
N CYS A 1158 -2.50 37.98 -28.99
CA CYS A 1158 -1.56 37.19 -29.77
C CYS A 1158 -0.15 37.77 -29.60
N VAL A 1159 0.79 36.93 -29.16
CA VAL A 1159 2.21 37.28 -28.95
C VAL A 1159 3.11 36.79 -30.10
N ASN A 1160 2.49 36.19 -31.12
CA ASN A 1160 3.10 35.82 -32.38
C ASN A 1160 2.05 35.95 -33.51
N ASP A 1161 2.42 36.61 -34.61
CA ASP A 1161 1.52 36.86 -35.74
C ASP A 1161 1.46 35.68 -36.73
N GLU A 1162 2.42 34.76 -36.70
CA GLU A 1162 2.45 33.57 -37.56
C GLU A 1162 1.20 32.68 -37.40
N LYS A 1163 0.79 32.03 -38.50
CA LYS A 1163 -0.45 31.23 -38.54
C LYS A 1163 -0.24 29.74 -38.80
N SER A 1164 0.88 29.35 -39.41
CA SER A 1164 1.16 27.94 -39.77
C SER A 1164 2.63 27.51 -39.64
N HIS A 1165 3.59 28.44 -39.53
CA HIS A 1165 5.02 28.13 -39.47
C HIS A 1165 5.71 28.91 -38.33
N TYR A 1166 5.54 28.42 -37.11
CA TYR A 1166 6.21 28.98 -35.94
C TYR A 1166 7.69 28.59 -35.96
N SER A 1167 8.58 29.57 -35.88
CA SER A 1167 10.03 29.32 -35.80
C SER A 1167 10.67 30.06 -34.63
N GLY A 1168 11.63 29.40 -33.96
CA GLY A 1168 12.30 29.94 -32.78
C GLY A 1168 11.36 30.09 -31.57
N VAL A 1169 11.39 31.27 -30.93
CA VAL A 1169 10.64 31.53 -29.70
C VAL A 1169 9.17 31.81 -30.03
N VAL A 1170 8.27 30.95 -29.54
CA VAL A 1170 6.83 31.01 -29.85
C VAL A 1170 6.09 32.09 -29.02
N ASN A 1171 6.74 32.63 -27.98
CA ASN A 1171 6.30 33.70 -27.07
C ASN A 1171 5.07 33.43 -26.19
N GLY A 1172 4.20 32.47 -26.52
CA GLY A 1172 3.05 32.07 -25.71
C GLY A 1172 2.50 30.70 -26.12
N THR A 1173 1.56 30.18 -25.33
CA THR A 1173 0.95 28.87 -25.56
C THR A 1173 -0.06 28.90 -26.70
N ILE A 1174 -0.11 27.87 -27.53
CA ILE A 1174 -1.18 27.65 -28.52
C ILE A 1174 -2.35 26.93 -27.82
N HIS A 1175 -3.55 27.48 -27.88
CA HIS A 1175 -4.74 26.82 -27.35
C HIS A 1175 -5.54 26.15 -28.47
N VAL A 1176 -6.10 24.97 -28.20
CA VAL A 1176 -6.86 24.17 -29.17
C VAL A 1176 -8.08 23.55 -28.50
N VAL A 1177 -9.26 23.86 -29.02
CA VAL A 1177 -10.49 23.10 -28.77
C VAL A 1177 -10.55 21.97 -29.78
N THR A 1178 -10.73 20.74 -29.30
CA THR A 1178 -10.84 19.52 -30.11
C THR A 1178 -11.93 18.57 -29.58
N GLY A 1179 -13.02 19.15 -29.06
CA GLY A 1179 -14.22 18.40 -28.66
C GLY A 1179 -15.11 17.94 -29.81
N GLY A 1180 -14.67 18.08 -31.06
CA GLY A 1180 -15.35 17.53 -32.23
C GLY A 1180 -15.36 15.99 -32.33
N GLY A 1181 -15.12 15.24 -31.27
CA GLY A 1181 -14.92 13.78 -31.36
C GLY A 1181 -16.15 12.99 -31.80
N GLY A 1182 -17.37 13.41 -31.46
CA GLY A 1182 -18.57 12.68 -31.89
C GLY A 1182 -19.93 13.23 -31.44
N LYS A 1183 -20.00 13.89 -30.28
CA LYS A 1183 -21.21 14.55 -29.74
C LYS A 1183 -21.76 15.62 -30.70
N SER A 1184 -23.03 15.98 -30.48
CA SER A 1184 -23.76 16.95 -31.32
C SER A 1184 -23.12 18.33 -31.31
N LEU A 1185 -22.81 18.85 -32.50
CA LEU A 1185 -21.91 19.99 -32.71
C LEU A 1185 -22.36 21.30 -32.02
N ALA A 1186 -21.40 21.99 -31.41
CA ALA A 1186 -21.58 23.25 -30.71
C ALA A 1186 -21.28 24.46 -31.63
N LYS A 1187 -22.19 25.43 -31.68
CA LYS A 1187 -22.09 26.58 -32.60
C LYS A 1187 -21.12 27.64 -32.09
N PHE A 1188 -20.34 28.23 -32.99
CA PHE A 1188 -19.61 29.46 -32.69
C PHE A 1188 -20.55 30.66 -32.49
N SER A 1189 -20.08 31.63 -31.70
CA SER A 1189 -20.71 32.93 -31.57
C SER A 1189 -20.61 33.74 -32.86
N SER A 1190 -21.45 34.77 -32.99
CA SER A 1190 -21.37 35.74 -34.10
C SER A 1190 -20.14 36.63 -34.03
N LEU A 1191 -19.50 36.73 -32.86
CA LEU A 1191 -18.22 37.40 -32.68
C LEU A 1191 -17.09 36.49 -33.16
N THR A 1192 -16.10 37.08 -33.81
CA THR A 1192 -14.87 36.38 -34.20
C THR A 1192 -13.70 37.08 -33.51
N PRO A 1193 -13.23 36.57 -32.36
CA PRO A 1193 -12.09 37.13 -31.65
C PRO A 1193 -10.84 37.15 -32.53
N THR A 1194 -10.01 38.18 -32.40
CA THR A 1194 -8.78 38.37 -33.20
C THR A 1194 -7.76 37.24 -33.03
N TRP A 1195 -7.84 36.51 -31.92
CA TRP A 1195 -6.98 35.36 -31.64
C TRP A 1195 -7.44 34.03 -32.23
N SER A 1196 -8.68 33.94 -32.74
CA SER A 1196 -9.23 32.74 -33.36
C SER A 1196 -8.68 32.60 -34.77
N VAL A 1197 -7.75 31.66 -34.97
CA VAL A 1197 -7.01 31.48 -36.23
C VAL A 1197 -7.76 30.58 -37.20
N PHE A 1198 -8.35 29.50 -36.69
CA PHE A 1198 -9.13 28.55 -37.48
C PHE A 1198 -10.31 28.01 -36.66
N ARG A 1199 -11.44 27.79 -37.32
CA ARG A 1199 -12.67 27.25 -36.72
C ARG A 1199 -13.34 26.29 -37.70
N ASP A 1200 -13.83 25.17 -37.21
CA ASP A 1200 -14.57 24.20 -37.99
C ASP A 1200 -15.75 23.62 -37.20
N TYR A 1201 -16.92 23.60 -37.83
CA TYR A 1201 -18.17 23.07 -37.29
C TYR A 1201 -18.43 21.71 -37.93
N ASP A 1202 -17.61 20.72 -37.54
CA ASP A 1202 -17.66 19.35 -38.04
C ASP A 1202 -16.97 18.41 -37.01
N TRP A 1203 -17.09 17.11 -37.20
CA TRP A 1203 -16.39 16.13 -36.35
C TRP A 1203 -14.96 15.92 -36.82
N GLY A 1204 -14.03 15.84 -35.87
CA GLY A 1204 -12.62 15.62 -36.13
C GLY A 1204 -11.78 15.42 -34.87
N PHE A 1205 -10.50 15.16 -35.10
CA PHE A 1205 -9.51 14.89 -34.08
C PHE A 1205 -8.16 15.48 -34.47
N VAL A 1206 -7.27 15.70 -33.50
CA VAL A 1206 -5.92 16.20 -33.73
C VAL A 1206 -4.92 15.05 -33.79
N LYS A 1207 -3.93 15.19 -34.66
CA LYS A 1207 -2.72 14.38 -34.73
C LYS A 1207 -1.49 15.28 -34.57
N LEU A 1208 -0.65 14.95 -33.59
CA LEU A 1208 0.69 15.53 -33.44
C LEU A 1208 1.71 14.55 -34.00
N THR A 1209 2.70 15.04 -34.73
CA THR A 1209 3.85 14.26 -35.21
C THR A 1209 5.14 14.98 -34.88
N ALA A 1210 5.87 14.51 -33.87
CA ALA A 1210 7.24 14.95 -33.62
C ALA A 1210 8.19 14.12 -34.50
N PHE A 1211 8.92 14.79 -35.39
CA PHE A 1211 9.92 14.15 -36.25
C PHE A 1211 11.26 13.96 -35.54
N ASN A 1212 11.60 14.93 -34.69
CA ASN A 1212 12.79 14.98 -33.84
C ASN A 1212 12.57 16.04 -32.75
N HIS A 1213 13.60 16.31 -31.95
CA HIS A 1213 13.54 17.27 -30.85
C HIS A 1213 13.22 18.72 -31.25
N SER A 1214 13.38 19.08 -32.52
CA SER A 1214 13.28 20.47 -33.00
C SER A 1214 12.07 20.73 -33.90
N SER A 1215 11.41 19.67 -34.39
CA SER A 1215 10.34 19.76 -35.38
C SER A 1215 9.08 18.99 -34.96
N LEU A 1216 8.00 19.75 -34.70
CA LEU A 1216 6.65 19.26 -34.45
C LEU A 1216 5.71 19.70 -35.58
N LEU A 1217 4.94 18.74 -36.12
CA LEU A 1217 3.79 18.98 -36.99
C LEU A 1217 2.50 18.74 -36.19
N PHE A 1218 1.55 19.65 -36.34
CA PHE A 1218 0.18 19.56 -35.89
C PHE A 1218 -0.74 19.40 -37.10
N GLU A 1219 -1.68 18.47 -37.04
CA GLU A 1219 -2.73 18.26 -38.05
C GLU A 1219 -4.10 18.12 -37.36
N TYR A 1220 -5.08 18.92 -37.76
CA TYR A 1220 -6.49 18.65 -37.47
C TYR A 1220 -7.11 17.88 -38.64
N LYS A 1221 -7.77 16.77 -38.34
CA LYS A 1221 -8.33 15.83 -39.33
C LYS A 1221 -9.81 15.62 -39.09
N LYS A 1222 -10.63 15.72 -40.15
CA LYS A 1222 -12.08 15.45 -40.03
C LYS A 1222 -12.34 13.94 -39.93
N SER A 1223 -13.28 13.55 -39.08
CA SER A 1223 -13.62 12.14 -38.83
C SER A 1223 -14.30 11.46 -40.03
N ARG A 1224 -14.96 12.24 -40.90
CA ARG A 1224 -15.73 11.73 -42.05
C ARG A 1224 -14.88 11.15 -43.19
N ASP A 1225 -13.61 11.59 -43.30
CA ASP A 1225 -12.72 11.27 -44.42
C ASP A 1225 -11.30 10.91 -43.96
N GLY A 1226 -10.83 11.50 -42.86
CA GLY A 1226 -9.48 11.34 -42.33
C GLY A 1226 -8.44 12.24 -43.00
N GLU A 1227 -8.88 13.26 -43.74
CA GLU A 1227 -8.00 14.23 -44.40
C GLU A 1227 -7.68 15.42 -43.49
N VAL A 1228 -6.59 16.14 -43.77
CA VAL A 1228 -6.13 17.30 -42.98
C VAL A 1228 -6.85 18.56 -43.45
N TYR A 1229 -7.44 19.31 -42.51
CA TYR A 1229 -8.17 20.56 -42.79
C TYR A 1229 -7.56 21.81 -42.16
N ASP A 1230 -6.77 21.65 -41.10
CA ASP A 1230 -5.92 22.69 -40.53
C ASP A 1230 -4.60 22.08 -40.06
N SER A 1231 -3.51 22.84 -40.12
CA SER A 1231 -2.19 22.37 -39.71
C SER A 1231 -1.25 23.52 -39.39
N PHE A 1232 -0.26 23.24 -38.55
CA PHE A 1232 0.87 24.12 -38.34
C PHE A 1232 2.13 23.33 -37.96
N THR A 1233 3.26 24.00 -38.04
CA THR A 1233 4.58 23.47 -37.67
C THR A 1233 5.22 24.36 -36.61
N ILE A 1234 5.96 23.75 -35.68
CA ILE A 1234 6.88 24.44 -34.79
C ILE A 1234 8.29 23.92 -35.10
N TYR A 1235 9.18 24.81 -35.54
CA TYR A 1235 10.60 24.52 -35.69
C TYR A 1235 11.44 25.39 -34.74
N ARG A 1236 12.05 24.79 -33.72
CA ARG A 1236 12.83 25.54 -32.71
C ARG A 1236 13.88 24.66 -32.04
N GLU A 1237 14.93 25.29 -31.54
CA GLU A 1237 16.01 24.63 -30.81
C GLU A 1237 15.81 24.77 -29.29
N TYR A 1238 16.52 23.98 -28.48
CA TYR A 1238 16.44 24.07 -27.01
C TYR A 1238 16.76 25.47 -26.46
N LYS A 1239 17.65 26.23 -27.13
CA LYS A 1239 17.94 27.64 -26.79
C LYS A 1239 16.70 28.53 -26.85
N ASP A 1240 15.76 28.23 -27.74
CA ASP A 1240 14.55 29.02 -27.96
C ASP A 1240 13.48 28.69 -26.91
N VAL A 1241 13.51 27.46 -26.38
CA VAL A 1241 12.74 27.07 -25.18
C VAL A 1241 13.32 27.73 -23.91
N LEU A 1242 14.63 27.96 -23.84
CA LEU A 1242 15.26 28.70 -22.73
C LEU A 1242 15.05 30.21 -22.80
N ALA A 1243 15.01 30.81 -24.00
CA ALA A 1243 14.89 32.25 -24.22
C ALA A 1243 13.74 32.88 -23.43
N CYS A 1244 14.00 34.01 -22.76
CA CYS A 1244 12.99 34.68 -21.94
C CYS A 1244 11.81 35.20 -22.76
N VAL A 1245 10.61 35.01 -22.23
CA VAL A 1245 9.35 35.57 -22.74
C VAL A 1245 8.70 36.45 -21.68
N HIS A 1246 7.68 37.24 -22.04
CA HIS A 1246 6.90 38.02 -21.07
C HIS A 1246 6.36 37.09 -19.97
N ASP A 1247 6.55 37.44 -18.69
CA ASP A 1247 6.24 36.62 -17.50
C ASP A 1247 6.79 35.17 -17.51
N GLY A 1248 7.80 34.89 -18.34
CA GLY A 1248 8.48 33.60 -18.48
C GLY A 1248 9.99 33.75 -18.65
N CYS A 1249 10.61 34.41 -17.67
CA CYS A 1249 12.06 34.63 -17.58
C CYS A 1249 12.55 34.29 -16.17
N GLU A 1250 13.56 33.42 -16.07
CA GLU A 1250 14.10 33.01 -14.77
C GLU A 1250 14.95 34.12 -14.13
N PRO A 1251 15.02 34.22 -12.79
CA PRO A 1251 15.83 35.21 -12.10
C PRO A 1251 17.32 35.10 -12.47
N THR A 1252 17.92 36.22 -12.86
CA THR A 1252 19.37 36.32 -13.14
C THR A 1252 20.09 37.05 -12.02
N THR A 1253 21.32 36.62 -11.70
CA THR A 1253 22.23 37.37 -10.82
C THR A 1253 23.18 38.26 -11.64
N LEU A 1254 23.60 39.39 -11.05
CA LEU A 1254 24.63 40.28 -11.62
C LEU A 1254 26.06 39.83 -11.28
N ALA A 1255 26.23 38.71 -10.55
CA ALA A 1255 27.53 38.13 -10.28
C ALA A 1255 28.14 37.55 -11.57
N ALA A 1256 29.35 37.99 -11.91
CA ALA A 1256 30.13 37.57 -13.07
C ALA A 1256 30.99 36.33 -12.78
#